data_AF-A0A963S365-F1
#
_entry.id   AF-A0A963S365-F1
#
_cell.length_a   1.000
_cell.length_b   1.000
_cell.length_c   1.000
_cell.angle_alpha   90.00
_cell.angle_beta   90.00
_cell.angle_gamma   90.00
#
_symmetry.space_group_name_H-M   'P 1'
#
loop_
_entity.id
_entity.type
_entity.pdbx_description
1 polymer ?
#
loop_
_entity_poly.entity_id
_entity_poly.type
_entity_poly.pdbx_seq_one_letter_code
_entity_poly.pdbx_strand_id
1 'polypeptide(L)'
;MADSGSGKATGAGSDWPGHAGGPDESGYSRLDEITAANAGRLGLAWYLDLPGEVALEATPLAVDGVLYFTGSYSTVFAVDARSGELLWKHDPEVWRHPGKVKIVFAVNRGCAYADGRIFSATLDGRLIALDAGSGELLWTAQTVDPDDMHTITGAPRTFNGKVIIGNGGGDYGQRGYVTAYDQKTGKQAWRFYTVPGSPEENAGDPAMERAAETWTGEYWKTGTGGTVWHGMTFDPEFNRIYLGTGNSGPYDPSVRSPGGGDNLYLASIVALDADTGEYAWHYQVNPREAWDYKATPNMILATLEIDGKSRKVLMQAPTNGFFYVLDRETGKLVSAEKLGKVTWAQSIDLETGRPVENPDIRYENGETILWPSPLGAHNWQDMAFSPKTGLVYIPYQQVGVRFSKKPRPDEISFAGLTQSVVIADENDNKGALIAWDPVRQEPRWRVQHDLLWNGGALATAGNLVFQGGADGYLSAYDATNGKRLWRFNAGLGIIASPMSYEAGGHQYVSVLVGYGGNTWGEDVLNAGWKYGAQPRRLLTFRLDGEATLPPSAPADFAVHPVDDPDYRVNRATLAEGRTVFTWNCAICHGVDAVSSGFPAPDLRESALALSREDFGKVLHEGLLVKRGMPRFETLTQDQVDLLYNFIRSRAREAGRKGAPPA
;
A
#
# COMPACT_ATOMS: atom_id res chain seq x y z
N MET A 1 11.59 27.07 -9.55
CA MET A 1 11.21 27.65 -8.24
C MET A 1 9.88 27.05 -7.86
N ALA A 2 9.84 26.15 -6.88
CA ALA A 2 8.57 25.67 -6.35
C ALA A 2 7.81 26.86 -5.76
N ASP A 3 6.59 27.08 -6.23
CA ASP A 3 5.76 28.22 -5.86
C ASP A 3 5.52 28.23 -4.33
N SER A 4 6.28 29.08 -3.64
CA SER A 4 6.27 29.26 -2.19
C SER A 4 5.51 30.53 -1.78
N GLY A 5 4.67 31.11 -2.65
CA GLY A 5 4.02 32.39 -2.43
C GLY A 5 2.49 32.35 -2.30
N SER A 6 2.00 32.70 -1.10
CA SER A 6 0.69 33.33 -0.81
C SER A 6 -0.62 32.59 -1.17
N GLY A 7 -1.34 32.12 -0.13
CA GLY A 7 -2.74 31.66 -0.22
C GLY A 7 -2.90 30.33 -0.96
N LYS A 8 -2.25 29.27 -0.45
CA LYS A 8 -1.97 28.02 -1.19
C LYS A 8 -3.24 27.36 -1.74
N ALA A 9 -3.42 27.45 -3.05
CA ALA A 9 -4.48 26.73 -3.75
C ALA A 9 -4.29 25.21 -3.58
N THR A 10 -5.36 24.50 -3.21
CA THR A 10 -5.36 23.03 -3.11
C THR A 10 -4.91 22.39 -4.41
N GLY A 11 -4.10 21.33 -4.30
CA GLY A 11 -3.63 20.51 -5.42
C GLY A 11 -2.43 21.07 -6.20
N ALA A 12 -2.04 20.31 -7.22
CA ALA A 12 -0.91 20.53 -8.10
C ALA A 12 -1.25 21.44 -9.30
N GLY A 13 -0.24 22.16 -9.82
CA GLY A 13 -0.35 23.01 -11.01
C GLY A 13 0.11 22.28 -12.28
N SER A 14 0.94 22.94 -13.07
CA SER A 14 1.61 22.36 -14.24
C SER A 14 2.57 21.22 -13.87
N ASP A 15 3.23 21.32 -12.72
CA ASP A 15 4.04 20.23 -12.15
C ASP A 15 3.26 19.42 -11.12
N TRP A 16 3.73 18.19 -10.85
CA TRP A 16 3.28 17.29 -9.78
C TRP A 16 4.47 16.93 -8.87
N PRO A 17 4.92 17.86 -8.00
CA PRO A 17 6.20 17.71 -7.30
C PRO A 17 6.17 16.80 -6.07
N GLY A 18 4.99 16.41 -5.57
CA GLY A 18 4.82 15.56 -4.39
C GLY A 18 4.02 14.30 -4.68
N HIS A 19 4.06 13.33 -3.75
CA HIS A 19 3.41 12.02 -3.91
C HIS A 19 1.96 12.10 -4.41
N ALA A 20 1.11 12.88 -3.73
CA ALA A 20 -0.27 13.17 -4.16
C ALA A 20 -0.43 14.62 -4.66
N GLY A 21 0.58 15.10 -5.40
CA GLY A 21 0.60 16.40 -6.09
C GLY A 21 1.22 17.53 -5.29
N GLY A 22 1.00 17.57 -3.98
CA GLY A 22 1.51 18.64 -3.12
C GLY A 22 1.47 18.28 -1.63
N PRO A 23 1.88 19.21 -0.76
CA PRO A 23 1.90 19.01 0.69
C PRO A 23 0.50 18.86 1.31
N ASP A 24 -0.58 19.19 0.60
CA ASP A 24 -1.95 18.92 1.04
C ASP A 24 -2.43 17.48 0.75
N GLU A 25 -1.65 16.72 -0.02
CA GLU A 25 -1.95 15.35 -0.49
C GLU A 25 -3.35 15.16 -1.12
N SER A 26 -3.93 16.22 -1.70
CA SER A 26 -5.31 16.16 -2.22
C SER A 26 -5.49 15.29 -3.46
N GLY A 27 -4.44 14.86 -4.16
CA GLY A 27 -4.58 14.13 -5.43
C GLY A 27 -5.36 14.95 -6.48
N TYR A 28 -5.31 16.28 -6.38
CA TYR A 28 -6.02 17.20 -7.27
C TYR A 28 -5.06 17.90 -8.22
N SER A 29 -5.36 17.91 -9.52
CA SER A 29 -4.71 18.78 -10.49
C SER A 29 -5.58 20.00 -10.80
N ARG A 30 -4.97 21.18 -10.79
CA ARG A 30 -5.60 22.44 -11.21
C ARG A 30 -5.71 22.58 -12.73
N LEU A 31 -5.16 21.65 -13.49
CA LEU A 31 -5.23 21.65 -14.95
C LEU A 31 -6.63 21.25 -15.44
N ASP A 32 -7.09 21.92 -16.49
CA ASP A 32 -8.42 21.78 -17.08
C ASP A 32 -8.43 21.81 -18.62
N GLU A 33 -7.32 21.50 -19.28
CA GLU A 33 -7.33 21.26 -20.73
C GLU A 33 -8.17 20.00 -21.05
N ILE A 34 -7.99 18.94 -20.26
CA ILE A 34 -8.80 17.73 -20.27
C ILE A 34 -9.99 17.94 -19.33
N THR A 35 -11.20 17.89 -19.87
CA THR A 35 -12.45 18.17 -19.16
C THR A 35 -13.50 17.10 -19.42
N ALA A 36 -14.56 17.08 -18.61
CA ALA A 36 -15.72 16.22 -18.85
C ALA A 36 -16.32 16.38 -20.27
N ALA A 37 -16.21 17.57 -20.88
CA ALA A 37 -16.75 17.84 -22.22
C ALA A 37 -15.90 17.25 -23.35
N ASN A 38 -14.60 17.04 -23.14
CA ASN A 38 -13.67 16.56 -24.17
C ASN A 38 -12.94 15.27 -23.81
N ALA A 39 -13.18 14.67 -22.64
CA ALA A 39 -12.54 13.43 -22.18
C ALA A 39 -12.66 12.26 -23.18
N GLY A 40 -13.70 12.24 -24.01
CA GLY A 40 -13.85 11.25 -25.09
C GLY A 40 -12.75 11.30 -26.16
N ARG A 41 -11.95 12.38 -26.21
CA ARG A 41 -10.79 12.55 -27.11
C ARG A 41 -9.47 12.10 -26.47
N LEU A 42 -9.47 11.63 -25.23
CA LEU A 42 -8.27 11.10 -24.61
C LEU A 42 -7.74 9.89 -25.40
N GLY A 43 -6.46 9.93 -25.68
CA GLY A 43 -5.74 8.84 -26.33
C GLY A 43 -4.34 8.70 -25.75
N LEU A 44 -3.71 7.55 -26.02
CA LEU A 44 -2.36 7.28 -25.54
C LEU A 44 -1.38 8.22 -26.28
N ALA A 45 -0.61 8.99 -25.53
CA ALA A 45 0.43 9.84 -26.07
C ALA A 45 1.70 9.04 -26.34
N TRP A 46 2.13 8.27 -25.35
CA TRP A 46 3.30 7.40 -25.38
C TRP A 46 3.20 6.38 -24.23
N TYR A 47 4.04 5.34 -24.29
CA TYR A 47 4.20 4.36 -23.22
C TYR A 47 5.67 3.96 -23.07
N LEU A 48 6.05 3.47 -21.90
CA LEU A 48 7.36 2.88 -21.62
C LEU A 48 7.17 1.48 -21.04
N ASP A 49 7.75 0.47 -21.70
CA ASP A 49 7.85 -0.88 -21.15
C ASP A 49 8.93 -0.94 -20.06
N LEU A 50 8.61 -1.61 -18.95
CA LEU A 50 9.46 -1.72 -17.76
C LEU A 50 9.84 -3.20 -17.53
N PRO A 51 10.79 -3.75 -18.31
CA PRO A 51 11.16 -5.16 -18.20
C PRO A 51 11.82 -5.47 -16.86
N GLY A 52 11.38 -6.57 -16.24
CA GLY A 52 11.88 -7.02 -14.93
C GLY A 52 11.06 -6.53 -13.74
N GLU A 53 10.18 -5.54 -13.94
CA GLU A 53 9.27 -5.07 -12.90
C GLU A 53 8.12 -6.06 -12.67
N VAL A 54 7.64 -6.15 -11.42
CA VAL A 54 6.64 -7.14 -10.96
C VAL A 54 5.34 -6.47 -10.54
N ALA A 55 5.39 -5.52 -9.62
CA ALA A 55 4.25 -4.68 -9.25
C ALA A 55 4.68 -3.23 -9.09
N LEU A 56 3.74 -2.33 -9.37
CA LEU A 56 3.97 -0.90 -9.41
C LEU A 56 2.90 -0.20 -8.58
N GLU A 57 3.31 0.34 -7.44
CA GLU A 57 2.46 1.11 -6.52
C GLU A 57 2.75 2.61 -6.59
N ALA A 58 3.80 3.03 -7.29
CA ALA A 58 4.26 4.41 -7.24
C ALA A 58 3.36 5.39 -7.98
N THR A 59 3.15 6.54 -7.37
CA THR A 59 2.64 7.73 -8.06
C THR A 59 3.85 8.49 -8.63
N PRO A 60 3.96 8.66 -9.96
CA PRO A 60 5.05 9.45 -10.54
C PRO A 60 5.02 10.91 -10.06
N LEU A 61 6.21 11.49 -9.89
CA LEU A 61 6.39 12.93 -9.80
C LEU A 61 6.61 13.49 -11.20
N ALA A 62 6.16 14.72 -11.46
CA ALA A 62 6.51 15.48 -12.65
C ALA A 62 7.10 16.82 -12.23
N VAL A 63 8.36 17.06 -12.58
CA VAL A 63 9.08 18.29 -12.24
C VAL A 63 9.91 18.72 -13.43
N ASP A 64 9.71 19.96 -13.88
CA ASP A 64 10.49 20.60 -14.94
C ASP A 64 10.61 19.73 -16.22
N GLY A 65 9.53 19.05 -16.60
CA GLY A 65 9.45 18.21 -17.81
C GLY A 65 10.04 16.80 -17.67
N VAL A 66 10.40 16.36 -16.46
CA VAL A 66 10.88 15.01 -16.18
C VAL A 66 9.93 14.30 -15.23
N LEU A 67 9.64 13.03 -15.52
CA LEU A 67 8.93 12.13 -14.63
C LEU A 67 9.91 11.33 -13.77
N TYR A 68 9.66 11.27 -12.47
CA TYR A 68 10.42 10.43 -11.54
C TYR A 68 9.50 9.46 -10.83
N PHE A 69 9.84 8.18 -10.82
CA PHE A 69 9.05 7.18 -10.12
C PHE A 69 9.90 6.00 -9.69
N THR A 70 9.34 5.18 -8.81
CA THR A 70 9.96 3.92 -8.38
C THR A 70 9.23 2.73 -8.97
N GLY A 71 9.98 1.64 -9.17
CA GLY A 71 9.46 0.34 -9.55
C GLY A 71 9.57 -0.67 -8.40
N SER A 72 9.49 -1.94 -8.79
CA SER A 72 9.79 -3.09 -7.94
C SER A 72 11.22 -3.04 -7.41
N TYR A 73 11.39 -3.60 -6.20
CA TYR A 73 12.66 -3.60 -5.46
C TYR A 73 13.29 -2.21 -5.28
N SER A 74 12.47 -1.16 -5.27
CA SER A 74 12.89 0.23 -5.05
C SER A 74 13.79 0.82 -6.15
N THR A 75 13.77 0.24 -7.35
CA THR A 75 14.41 0.82 -8.53
C THR A 75 13.85 2.21 -8.81
N VAL A 76 14.68 3.21 -9.12
CA VAL A 76 14.25 4.57 -9.45
C VAL A 76 14.45 4.84 -10.94
N PHE A 77 13.47 5.46 -11.58
CA PHE A 77 13.46 5.82 -12.99
C PHE A 77 13.30 7.33 -13.16
N ALA A 78 13.99 7.89 -14.15
CA ALA A 78 13.69 9.21 -14.70
C ALA A 78 13.39 9.11 -16.19
N VAL A 79 12.31 9.77 -16.61
CA VAL A 79 11.76 9.67 -17.97
C VAL A 79 11.40 11.05 -18.47
N ASP A 80 11.74 11.39 -19.72
CA ASP A 80 11.28 12.63 -20.35
C ASP A 80 9.75 12.62 -20.44
N ALA A 81 9.10 13.62 -19.85
CA ALA A 81 7.65 13.62 -19.67
C ALA A 81 6.87 13.79 -20.99
N ARG A 82 7.51 14.26 -22.06
CA ARG A 82 6.87 14.49 -23.36
C ARG A 82 6.99 13.28 -24.29
N SER A 83 8.13 12.61 -24.28
CA SER A 83 8.48 11.55 -25.23
C SER A 83 8.41 10.15 -24.64
N GLY A 84 8.51 10.01 -23.32
CA GLY A 84 8.66 8.71 -22.67
C GLY A 84 10.07 8.13 -22.76
N GLU A 85 11.06 8.91 -23.19
CA GLU A 85 12.47 8.47 -23.24
C GLU A 85 13.01 8.25 -21.82
N LEU A 86 13.56 7.05 -21.58
CA LEU A 86 14.26 6.76 -20.33
C LEU A 86 15.57 7.56 -20.27
N LEU A 87 15.67 8.48 -19.33
CA LEU A 87 16.85 9.33 -19.11
C LEU A 87 17.91 8.60 -18.29
N TRP A 88 17.49 8.03 -17.15
CA TRP A 88 18.35 7.23 -16.29
C TRP A 88 17.53 6.24 -15.46
N LYS A 89 18.22 5.20 -14.96
CA LYS A 89 17.70 4.18 -14.06
C LYS A 89 18.72 3.94 -12.95
N HIS A 90 18.25 3.91 -11.70
CA HIS A 90 19.06 3.56 -10.54
C HIS A 90 18.50 2.28 -9.90
N ASP A 91 19.27 1.20 -9.90
CA ASP A 91 18.97 -0.03 -9.15
C ASP A 91 19.71 0.02 -7.80
N PRO A 92 18.99 0.10 -6.66
CA PRO A 92 19.63 0.11 -5.35
C PRO A 92 20.25 -1.25 -4.95
N GLU A 93 20.06 -2.30 -5.75
CA GLU A 93 20.56 -3.66 -5.53
C GLU A 93 20.06 -4.32 -4.23
N VAL A 94 18.78 -4.10 -3.88
CA VAL A 94 18.12 -4.67 -2.68
C VAL A 94 18.30 -6.19 -2.55
N TRP A 95 18.42 -6.90 -3.67
CA TRP A 95 18.67 -8.35 -3.70
C TRP A 95 19.96 -8.79 -2.96
N ARG A 96 20.89 -7.86 -2.69
CA ARG A 96 22.08 -8.12 -1.86
C ARG A 96 21.75 -8.28 -0.37
N HIS A 97 20.56 -7.90 0.06
CA HIS A 97 20.02 -8.06 1.42
C HIS A 97 18.80 -9.01 1.41
N PRO A 98 18.99 -10.30 1.04
CA PRO A 98 17.89 -11.21 0.72
C PRO A 98 16.99 -11.53 1.92
N GLY A 99 17.41 -11.27 3.16
CA GLY A 99 16.58 -11.48 4.36
C GLY A 99 15.29 -10.68 4.32
N LYS A 100 15.38 -9.39 3.97
CA LYS A 100 14.23 -8.47 3.88
C LYS A 100 13.28 -8.83 2.72
N VAL A 101 13.82 -9.43 1.66
CA VAL A 101 13.04 -9.91 0.51
C VAL A 101 12.20 -11.15 0.85
N LYS A 102 12.46 -11.83 1.97
CA LYS A 102 11.64 -12.98 2.44
C LYS A 102 10.29 -12.57 3.03
N ILE A 103 10.19 -11.34 3.54
CA ILE A 103 9.09 -10.93 4.43
C ILE A 103 8.11 -9.95 3.80
N VAL A 104 8.48 -9.27 2.72
CA VAL A 104 7.61 -8.26 2.09
C VAL A 104 7.69 -8.33 0.57
N PHE A 105 6.62 -7.91 -0.08
CA PHE A 105 6.53 -7.84 -1.53
C PHE A 105 7.46 -6.79 -2.13
N ALA A 106 7.83 -6.99 -3.40
CA ALA A 106 8.70 -6.10 -4.15
C ALA A 106 7.98 -4.82 -4.62
N VAL A 107 7.47 -4.02 -3.68
CA VAL A 107 6.68 -2.82 -3.96
C VAL A 107 7.35 -1.56 -3.43
N ASN A 108 7.05 -0.43 -4.06
CA ASN A 108 7.47 0.90 -3.63
C ASN A 108 6.46 1.95 -4.12
N ARG A 109 6.10 2.90 -3.26
CA ARG A 109 5.04 3.89 -3.53
C ARG A 109 5.53 5.20 -4.09
N GLY A 110 6.84 5.36 -4.30
CA GLY A 110 7.38 6.49 -5.02
C GLY A 110 8.61 7.09 -4.37
N CYS A 111 8.96 8.27 -4.87
CA CYS A 111 10.08 9.07 -4.41
C CYS A 111 9.60 10.48 -4.02
N ALA A 112 10.50 11.28 -3.49
CA ALA A 112 10.30 12.72 -3.26
C ALA A 112 11.31 13.53 -4.05
N TYR A 113 10.95 14.77 -4.39
CA TYR A 113 11.85 15.72 -5.02
C TYR A 113 12.08 16.95 -4.13
N ALA A 114 13.34 17.35 -3.95
CA ALA A 114 13.67 18.67 -3.41
C ALA A 114 15.08 19.11 -3.87
N ASP A 115 15.20 20.39 -4.25
CA ASP A 115 16.48 21.04 -4.60
C ASP A 115 17.39 20.22 -5.54
N GLY A 116 16.83 19.72 -6.64
CA GLY A 116 17.57 18.94 -7.65
C GLY A 116 17.94 17.53 -7.19
N ARG A 117 17.28 16.99 -6.16
CA ARG A 117 17.51 15.63 -5.65
C ARG A 117 16.24 14.81 -5.67
N ILE A 118 16.41 13.52 -5.94
CA ILE A 118 15.40 12.50 -5.76
C ILE A 118 15.72 11.71 -4.50
N PHE A 119 14.76 11.63 -3.58
CA PHE A 119 14.85 10.81 -2.38
C PHE A 119 13.99 9.58 -2.54
N SER A 120 14.57 8.40 -2.35
CA SER A 120 13.86 7.13 -2.39
C SER A 120 14.24 6.30 -1.17
N ALA A 121 13.30 5.49 -0.70
CA ALA A 121 13.55 4.56 0.40
C ALA A 121 13.45 3.12 -0.11
N THR A 122 14.44 2.32 0.25
CA THR A 122 14.65 0.98 -0.28
C THR A 122 14.02 -0.08 0.62
N LEU A 123 13.61 -1.20 0.04
CA LEU A 123 12.98 -2.31 0.77
C LEU A 123 13.84 -2.82 1.94
N ASP A 124 15.17 -2.80 1.77
CA ASP A 124 16.16 -3.19 2.78
C ASP A 124 16.48 -2.08 3.80
N GLY A 125 15.74 -0.97 3.77
CA GLY A 125 15.72 0.02 4.83
C GLY A 125 16.76 1.13 4.72
N ARG A 126 17.26 1.41 3.52
CA ARG A 126 18.07 2.60 3.24
C ARG A 126 17.17 3.74 2.79
N LEU A 127 17.50 4.95 3.19
CA LEU A 127 17.07 6.17 2.53
C LEU A 127 18.23 6.65 1.65
N ILE A 128 17.97 6.84 0.36
CA ILE A 128 18.97 7.28 -0.61
C ILE A 128 18.59 8.64 -1.19
N ALA A 129 19.60 9.46 -1.48
CA ALA A 129 19.45 10.66 -2.29
C ALA A 129 20.23 10.50 -3.58
N LEU A 130 19.56 10.78 -4.69
CA LEU A 130 20.12 10.76 -6.04
C LEU A 130 20.12 12.18 -6.62
N ASP A 131 21.12 12.48 -7.44
CA ASP A 131 21.06 13.66 -8.32
C ASP A 131 19.90 13.48 -9.31
N ALA A 132 19.02 14.47 -9.43
CA ALA A 132 17.84 14.36 -10.28
C ALA A 132 18.19 14.32 -11.78
N GLY A 133 19.31 14.93 -12.19
CA GLY A 133 19.72 14.98 -13.59
C GLY A 133 20.41 13.69 -14.05
N SER A 134 21.25 13.08 -13.21
CA SER A 134 22.08 11.93 -13.58
C SER A 134 21.67 10.59 -12.95
N GLY A 135 20.91 10.61 -11.87
CA GLY A 135 20.62 9.41 -11.06
C GLY A 135 21.82 8.94 -10.21
N GLU A 136 22.90 9.73 -10.13
CA GLU A 136 24.06 9.41 -9.31
C GLU A 136 23.73 9.44 -7.82
N LEU A 137 24.19 8.44 -7.08
CA LEU A 137 24.02 8.36 -5.63
C LEU A 137 24.83 9.47 -4.94
N LEU A 138 24.14 10.35 -4.23
CA LEU A 138 24.75 11.44 -3.46
C LEU A 138 25.05 11.02 -2.03
N TRP A 139 24.09 10.36 -1.37
CA TRP A 139 24.26 9.80 -0.04
C TRP A 139 23.27 8.66 0.23
N THR A 140 23.60 7.84 1.23
CA THR A 140 22.73 6.77 1.77
C THR A 140 22.71 6.87 3.29
N ALA A 141 21.55 6.64 3.90
CA ALA A 141 21.38 6.51 5.35
C ALA A 141 20.65 5.20 5.64
N GLN A 142 21.20 4.36 6.52
CA GLN A 142 20.51 3.15 6.98
C GLN A 142 19.50 3.56 8.06
N THR A 143 18.21 3.37 7.80
CA THR A 143 17.15 3.87 8.69
C THR A 143 16.65 2.80 9.67
N VAL A 144 16.75 1.53 9.28
CA VAL A 144 16.35 0.34 10.05
C VAL A 144 17.52 -0.62 10.25
N ASP A 145 17.45 -1.52 11.22
CA ASP A 145 18.46 -2.57 11.36
C ASP A 145 18.37 -3.54 10.15
N PRO A 146 19.48 -3.81 9.42
CA PRO A 146 19.48 -4.77 8.31
C PRO A 146 19.04 -6.19 8.68
N ASP A 147 19.12 -6.57 9.96
CA ASP A 147 18.88 -7.93 10.44
C ASP A 147 17.49 -8.12 11.09
N ASP A 148 16.75 -7.04 11.36
CA ASP A 148 15.39 -7.12 11.91
C ASP A 148 14.31 -7.33 10.82
N MET A 149 13.03 -7.24 11.16
CA MET A 149 11.92 -7.39 10.19
C MET A 149 11.31 -6.07 9.70
N HIS A 150 11.94 -4.92 9.98
CA HIS A 150 11.49 -3.66 9.40
C HIS A 150 11.79 -3.62 7.90
N THR A 151 10.90 -3.01 7.12
CA THR A 151 11.08 -2.79 5.67
C THR A 151 10.60 -1.38 5.32
N ILE A 152 10.86 -0.90 4.10
CA ILE A 152 10.29 0.37 3.64
C ILE A 152 9.64 0.20 2.27
N THR A 153 8.39 0.63 2.17
CA THR A 153 7.58 0.58 0.95
C THR A 153 6.97 1.94 0.59
N GLY A 154 6.76 2.83 1.56
CA GLY A 154 6.17 4.15 1.35
C GLY A 154 7.13 5.15 0.69
N ALA A 155 6.55 6.20 0.09
CA ALA A 155 7.31 7.32 -0.45
C ALA A 155 7.79 8.26 0.67
N PRO A 156 9.06 8.74 0.65
CA PRO A 156 9.50 9.82 1.52
C PRO A 156 8.71 11.11 1.27
N ARG A 157 8.67 12.02 2.25
CA ARG A 157 8.19 13.40 2.06
C ARG A 157 9.33 14.38 2.35
N THR A 158 9.32 15.54 1.70
CA THR A 158 10.31 16.61 1.90
C THR A 158 9.66 17.88 2.44
N PHE A 159 10.31 18.54 3.38
CA PHE A 159 9.85 19.79 4.00
C PHE A 159 11.02 20.50 4.68
N ASN A 160 11.04 21.82 4.72
CA ASN A 160 12.01 22.63 5.49
C ASN A 160 13.48 22.13 5.45
N GLY A 161 13.98 21.74 4.27
CA GLY A 161 15.35 21.24 4.09
C GLY A 161 15.59 19.81 4.61
N LYS A 162 14.53 19.07 4.95
CA LYS A 162 14.55 17.72 5.50
C LYS A 162 13.78 16.75 4.61
N VAL A 163 14.12 15.48 4.71
CA VAL A 163 13.39 14.35 4.15
C VAL A 163 12.97 13.41 5.28
N ILE A 164 11.71 13.00 5.30
CA ILE A 164 11.14 12.09 6.31
C ILE A 164 10.71 10.78 5.70
N ILE A 165 10.97 9.71 6.43
CA ILE A 165 10.53 8.36 6.08
C ILE A 165 10.24 7.55 7.34
N GLY A 166 9.23 6.69 7.27
CA GLY A 166 8.94 5.68 8.28
C GLY A 166 9.36 4.29 7.83
N ASN A 167 8.66 3.27 8.31
CA ASN A 167 8.93 1.87 8.03
C ASN A 167 7.65 1.05 8.10
N GLY A 168 7.71 -0.19 7.61
CA GLY A 168 6.76 -1.28 7.85
C GLY A 168 7.38 -2.36 8.74
N GLY A 169 6.68 -3.49 8.89
CA GLY A 169 7.07 -4.59 9.78
C GLY A 169 6.18 -4.74 11.02
N GLY A 170 5.12 -3.94 11.14
CA GLY A 170 4.20 -3.97 12.28
C GLY A 170 3.57 -5.34 12.52
N ASP A 171 3.23 -6.05 11.45
CA ASP A 171 2.67 -7.41 11.52
C ASP A 171 3.65 -8.46 12.10
N TYR A 172 4.95 -8.15 12.07
CA TYR A 172 6.04 -8.93 12.65
C TYR A 172 6.48 -8.38 14.02
N GLY A 173 5.67 -7.54 14.64
CA GLY A 173 5.89 -6.98 15.98
C GLY A 173 6.97 -5.90 16.06
N GLN A 174 7.43 -5.40 14.92
CA GLN A 174 8.48 -4.38 14.89
C GLN A 174 7.99 -3.04 15.44
N ARG A 175 8.86 -2.34 16.18
CA ARG A 175 8.54 -1.09 16.88
C ARG A 175 8.54 0.09 15.89
N GLY A 176 7.38 0.67 15.65
CA GLY A 176 7.22 1.77 14.71
C GLY A 176 7.91 3.07 15.10
N TYR A 177 8.46 3.76 14.09
CA TYR A 177 9.00 5.10 14.21
C TYR A 177 9.02 5.81 12.85
N VAL A 178 9.26 7.11 12.88
CA VAL A 178 9.59 7.92 11.71
C VAL A 178 10.89 8.68 11.97
N THR A 179 11.68 8.92 10.94
CA THR A 179 12.94 9.67 11.06
C THR A 179 13.01 10.75 10.00
N ALA A 180 13.37 11.97 10.40
CA ALA A 180 13.71 13.05 9.50
C ALA A 180 15.23 13.18 9.37
N TYR A 181 15.70 13.40 8.15
CA TYR A 181 17.10 13.56 7.79
C TYR A 181 17.31 14.90 7.09
N ASP A 182 18.46 15.52 7.29
CA ASP A 182 18.89 16.66 6.49
C ASP A 182 19.00 16.23 5.01
N GLN A 183 18.30 16.92 4.12
CA GLN A 183 18.16 16.51 2.73
C GLN A 183 19.48 16.57 1.94
N LYS A 184 20.46 17.37 2.40
CA LYS A 184 21.74 17.55 1.72
C LYS A 184 22.76 16.50 2.13
N THR A 185 22.75 16.09 3.39
CA THR A 185 23.82 15.28 3.99
C THR A 185 23.38 13.88 4.42
N GLY A 186 22.08 13.62 4.51
CA GLY A 186 21.54 12.36 5.03
C GLY A 186 21.75 12.18 6.54
N LYS A 187 22.16 13.23 7.27
CA LYS A 187 22.29 13.17 8.72
C LYS A 187 20.91 13.18 9.37
N GLN A 188 20.69 12.29 10.34
CA GLN A 188 19.46 12.27 11.12
C GLN A 188 19.31 13.61 11.86
N ALA A 189 18.18 14.28 11.64
CA ALA A 189 17.79 15.50 12.34
C ALA A 189 17.05 15.14 13.63
N TRP A 190 16.01 14.31 13.52
CA TRP A 190 15.22 13.82 14.65
C TRP A 190 14.53 12.49 14.32
N ARG A 191 14.12 11.76 15.35
CA ARG A 191 13.33 10.54 15.26
C ARG A 191 12.20 10.58 16.27
N PHE A 192 11.01 10.14 15.87
CA PHE A 192 9.86 9.96 16.75
C PHE A 192 9.41 8.51 16.71
N TYR A 193 9.39 7.84 17.86
CA TYR A 193 8.80 6.52 18.01
C TYR A 193 7.28 6.67 18.16
N THR A 194 6.52 5.78 17.53
CA THR A 194 5.05 5.84 17.59
C THR A 194 4.46 5.02 18.73
N VAL A 195 5.26 4.13 19.32
CA VAL A 195 4.86 3.26 20.43
C VAL A 195 6.00 3.16 21.45
N PRO A 196 5.68 3.06 22.74
CA PRO A 196 6.69 2.97 23.79
C PRO A 196 7.49 1.67 23.67
N GLY A 197 8.72 1.70 24.17
CA GLY A 197 9.58 0.55 24.38
C GLY A 197 9.58 0.14 25.85
N SER A 198 10.68 -0.46 26.29
CA SER A 198 10.94 -0.68 27.71
C SER A 198 11.01 0.65 28.50
N PRO A 199 10.84 0.62 29.84
CA PRO A 199 10.97 1.82 30.67
C PRO A 199 12.29 2.57 30.47
N GLU A 200 13.38 1.85 30.19
CA GLU A 200 14.69 2.45 29.90
C GLU A 200 14.70 3.17 28.55
N GLU A 201 14.14 2.55 27.50
CA GLU A 201 14.05 3.18 26.17
C GLU A 201 13.10 4.38 26.12
N ASN A 202 12.14 4.47 27.04
CA ASN A 202 11.20 5.59 27.12
C ASN A 202 11.76 6.77 27.92
N ALA A 203 12.76 6.54 28.78
CA ALA A 203 13.22 7.53 29.74
C ALA A 203 13.72 8.81 29.03
N GLY A 204 13.12 9.95 29.37
CA GLY A 204 13.47 11.25 28.79
C GLY A 204 12.75 11.56 27.47
N ASP A 205 11.83 10.71 27.01
CA ASP A 205 10.89 11.00 25.94
C ASP A 205 9.46 11.15 26.54
N PRO A 206 8.97 12.38 26.76
CA PRO A 206 7.67 12.61 27.38
C PRO A 206 6.50 12.01 26.59
N ALA A 207 6.62 11.90 25.26
CA ALA A 207 5.57 11.32 24.44
C ALA A 207 5.49 9.81 24.63
N MET A 208 6.64 9.14 24.77
CA MET A 208 6.71 7.70 25.02
C MET A 208 6.41 7.33 26.48
N GLU A 209 6.84 8.14 27.45
CA GLU A 209 6.46 7.99 28.86
C GLU A 209 4.93 8.06 29.03
N ARG A 210 4.29 9.08 28.44
CA ARG A 210 2.81 9.19 28.43
C ARG A 210 2.15 8.04 27.68
N ALA A 211 2.70 7.65 26.53
CA ALA A 211 2.14 6.53 25.77
C ALA A 211 2.17 5.25 26.61
N ALA A 212 3.27 4.97 27.31
CA ALA A 212 3.47 3.77 28.13
C ALA A 212 2.40 3.58 29.23
N GLU A 213 1.80 4.65 29.76
CA GLU A 213 0.68 4.57 30.72
C GLU A 213 -0.55 3.85 30.13
N THR A 214 -0.68 3.82 28.81
CA THR A 214 -1.78 3.15 28.10
C THR A 214 -1.46 1.71 27.70
N TRP A 215 -0.33 1.16 28.17
CA TRP A 215 0.10 -0.21 27.94
C TRP A 215 0.34 -0.93 29.27
N THR A 216 0.21 -2.25 29.25
CA THR A 216 0.34 -3.08 30.45
C THR A 216 1.20 -4.31 30.17
N GLY A 217 1.94 -4.78 31.17
CA GLY A 217 2.88 -5.90 31.03
C GLY A 217 4.17 -5.51 30.31
N GLU A 218 4.92 -6.51 29.86
CA GLU A 218 6.20 -6.34 29.16
C GLU A 218 6.01 -6.38 27.63
N TYR A 219 5.14 -5.50 27.11
CA TYR A 219 4.74 -5.45 25.70
C TYR A 219 5.91 -5.32 24.71
N TRP A 220 7.01 -4.68 25.12
CA TRP A 220 8.23 -4.56 24.30
C TRP A 220 8.91 -5.91 24.03
N LYS A 221 8.57 -6.98 24.76
CA LYS A 221 9.07 -8.35 24.52
C LYS A 221 8.19 -9.16 23.57
N THR A 222 6.91 -8.80 23.43
CA THR A 222 5.96 -9.53 22.57
C THR A 222 5.82 -8.89 21.19
N GLY A 223 6.21 -7.62 21.06
CA GLY A 223 6.05 -6.82 19.86
C GLY A 223 5.02 -5.72 20.07
N THR A 224 5.15 -4.62 19.33
CA THR A 224 4.28 -3.44 19.50
C THR A 224 3.56 -3.08 18.22
N GLY A 225 4.27 -2.92 17.09
CA GLY A 225 3.71 -2.43 15.84
C GLY A 225 3.78 -0.91 15.74
N GLY A 226 2.74 -0.27 15.20
CA GLY A 226 2.64 1.19 15.08
C GLY A 226 3.47 1.78 13.94
N THR A 227 3.94 0.95 13.01
CA THR A 227 4.83 1.35 11.91
C THR A 227 4.20 2.37 10.97
N VAL A 228 4.96 3.38 10.53
CA VAL A 228 4.51 4.48 9.66
C VAL A 228 4.91 4.17 8.21
N TRP A 229 4.17 3.31 7.54
CA TRP A 229 4.59 2.75 6.24
C TRP A 229 4.05 3.49 5.01
N HIS A 230 3.17 4.49 5.19
CA HIS A 230 2.62 5.27 4.08
C HIS A 230 2.22 6.71 4.44
N GLY A 231 1.05 6.92 5.05
CA GLY A 231 0.39 8.22 5.22
C GLY A 231 1.22 9.19 6.06
N MET A 232 1.78 10.19 5.39
CA MET A 232 2.57 11.26 6.01
C MET A 232 2.35 12.53 5.20
N THR A 233 2.09 13.65 5.85
CA THR A 233 1.94 14.91 5.14
C THR A 233 2.50 16.09 5.94
N PHE A 234 2.75 17.22 5.28
CA PHE A 234 3.32 18.41 5.89
C PHE A 234 2.38 19.60 5.72
N ASP A 235 2.00 20.22 6.83
CA ASP A 235 1.30 21.50 6.83
C ASP A 235 2.28 22.65 7.04
N PRO A 236 2.58 23.43 5.99
CA PRO A 236 3.45 24.60 6.09
C PRO A 236 2.84 25.75 6.88
N GLU A 237 1.52 25.79 7.06
CA GLU A 237 0.84 26.86 7.81
C GLU A 237 1.05 26.71 9.32
N PHE A 238 0.93 25.49 9.83
CA PHE A 238 1.16 25.18 11.25
C PHE A 238 2.58 24.68 11.54
N ASN A 239 3.43 24.54 10.51
CA ASN A 239 4.73 23.89 10.59
C ASN A 239 4.63 22.49 11.22
N ARG A 240 3.66 21.69 10.75
CA ARG A 240 3.32 20.39 11.33
C ARG A 240 3.56 19.25 10.36
N ILE A 241 4.07 18.15 10.88
CA ILE A 241 4.01 16.86 10.19
C ILE A 241 2.83 16.08 10.76
N TYR A 242 1.98 15.55 9.90
CA TYR A 242 0.94 14.60 10.28
C TYR A 242 1.34 13.21 9.82
N LEU A 243 1.24 12.23 10.70
CA LEU A 243 1.62 10.84 10.47
C LEU A 243 0.45 9.92 10.77
N GLY A 244 0.22 8.97 9.87
CA GLY A 244 -0.65 7.84 10.08
C GLY A 244 0.12 6.66 10.66
N THR A 245 -0.24 6.19 11.85
CA THR A 245 0.42 5.04 12.49
C THR A 245 -0.30 3.73 12.19
N GLY A 246 0.49 2.65 12.11
CA GLY A 246 0.01 1.32 11.76
C GLY A 246 -0.67 0.55 12.88
N ASN A 247 -1.00 -0.69 12.54
CA ASN A 247 -1.54 -1.72 13.42
C ASN A 247 -0.53 -2.24 14.44
N SER A 248 -1.02 -3.07 15.35
CA SER A 248 -0.24 -3.84 16.29
C SER A 248 0.38 -5.10 15.68
N GLY A 249 1.42 -5.62 16.34
CA GLY A 249 1.86 -7.00 16.17
C GLY A 249 2.38 -7.52 17.51
N PRO A 250 1.78 -8.56 18.12
CA PRO A 250 0.66 -9.37 17.62
C PRO A 250 -0.69 -8.62 17.65
N TYR A 251 -1.67 -9.14 16.89
CA TYR A 251 -3.00 -8.54 16.79
C TYR A 251 -3.80 -8.70 18.08
N ASP A 252 -3.67 -9.83 18.80
CA ASP A 252 -4.40 -10.08 20.03
C ASP A 252 -3.96 -9.15 21.19
N PRO A 253 -4.78 -8.17 21.62
CA PRO A 253 -4.41 -7.25 22.70
C PRO A 253 -4.28 -7.97 24.04
N SER A 254 -4.87 -9.17 24.23
CA SER A 254 -4.67 -9.94 25.47
C SER A 254 -3.28 -10.56 25.57
N VAL A 255 -2.58 -10.73 24.45
CA VAL A 255 -1.17 -11.14 24.39
C VAL A 255 -0.25 -9.92 24.49
N ARG A 256 -0.59 -8.85 23.78
CA ARG A 256 0.21 -7.63 23.67
C ARG A 256 0.16 -6.75 24.93
N SER A 257 -1.03 -6.50 25.47
CA SER A 257 -1.27 -5.65 26.65
C SER A 257 -2.38 -6.25 27.53
N PRO A 258 -2.05 -7.27 28.36
CA PRO A 258 -3.05 -8.11 29.04
C PRO A 258 -4.00 -7.38 29.99
N GLY A 259 -3.54 -6.30 30.62
CA GLY A 259 -4.33 -5.43 31.50
C GLY A 259 -5.17 -4.38 30.77
N GLY A 260 -5.15 -4.37 29.43
CA GLY A 260 -5.92 -3.44 28.60
C GLY A 260 -5.15 -2.17 28.23
N GLY A 261 -5.85 -1.04 28.22
CA GLY A 261 -5.33 0.26 27.79
C GLY A 261 -5.47 0.50 26.29
N ASP A 262 -5.37 1.78 25.91
CA ASP A 262 -5.56 2.26 24.54
C ASP A 262 -4.41 1.91 23.60
N ASN A 263 -3.23 1.61 24.17
CA ASN A 263 -2.01 1.26 23.46
C ASN A 263 -1.56 2.35 22.47
N LEU A 264 -1.36 3.55 22.98
CA LEU A 264 -0.91 4.69 22.19
C LEU A 264 0.52 4.51 21.63
N TYR A 265 0.83 5.00 20.43
CA TYR A 265 -0.02 5.65 19.45
C TYR A 265 -0.35 4.68 18.30
N LEU A 266 -0.77 3.44 18.58
CA LEU A 266 -1.28 2.53 17.54
C LEU A 266 -2.50 3.13 16.83
N ALA A 267 -2.63 2.86 15.52
CA ALA A 267 -3.76 3.27 14.69
C ALA A 267 -4.26 4.68 15.01
N SER A 268 -3.37 5.66 14.82
CA SER A 268 -3.54 7.05 15.20
C SER A 268 -3.08 7.99 14.10
N ILE A 269 -3.72 9.15 14.04
CA ILE A 269 -3.16 10.34 13.38
C ILE A 269 -2.37 11.09 14.44
N VAL A 270 -1.07 11.29 14.22
CA VAL A 270 -0.17 11.98 15.15
C VAL A 270 0.39 13.23 14.47
N ALA A 271 0.30 14.37 15.14
CA ALA A 271 0.90 15.62 14.71
C ALA A 271 2.20 15.87 15.47
N LEU A 272 3.26 16.20 14.74
CA LEU A 272 4.57 16.56 15.25
C LEU A 272 4.94 17.99 14.83
N ASP A 273 5.73 18.68 15.63
CA ASP A 273 6.51 19.83 15.15
C ASP A 273 7.47 19.38 14.04
N ALA A 274 7.46 20.09 12.91
CA ALA A 274 8.26 19.69 11.76
C ALA A 274 9.78 19.82 12.01
N ASP A 275 10.21 20.80 12.79
CA ASP A 275 11.63 21.09 12.97
C ASP A 275 12.28 20.22 14.04
N THR A 276 11.55 19.91 15.12
CA THR A 276 12.08 19.16 16.26
C THR A 276 11.62 17.71 16.32
N GLY A 277 10.50 17.36 15.66
CA GLY A 277 9.85 16.05 15.80
C GLY A 277 9.09 15.88 17.12
N GLU A 278 8.95 16.94 17.92
CA GLU A 278 8.23 16.90 19.19
C GLU A 278 6.72 16.67 18.97
N TYR A 279 6.13 15.84 19.82
CA TYR A 279 4.70 15.56 19.81
C TYR A 279 3.86 16.83 20.03
N ALA A 280 2.81 17.00 19.24
CA ALA A 280 1.85 18.09 19.36
C ALA A 280 0.48 17.61 19.85
N TRP A 281 -0.17 16.76 19.05
CA TRP A 281 -1.47 16.18 19.34
C TRP A 281 -1.60 14.82 18.63
N HIS A 282 -2.59 14.02 19.03
CA HIS A 282 -2.99 12.85 18.26
C HIS A 282 -4.51 12.67 18.32
N TYR A 283 -5.03 11.91 17.36
CA TYR A 283 -6.35 11.31 17.38
C TYR A 283 -6.22 9.82 17.08
N GLN A 284 -6.67 8.97 18.00
CA GLN A 284 -6.59 7.52 17.83
C GLN A 284 -7.86 6.98 17.16
N VAL A 285 -7.74 6.52 15.91
CA VAL A 285 -8.89 6.01 15.13
C VAL A 285 -9.34 4.63 15.60
N ASN A 286 -8.43 3.83 16.19
CA ASN A 286 -8.74 2.50 16.75
C ASN A 286 -8.03 2.26 18.08
N PRO A 287 -8.63 2.71 19.21
CA PRO A 287 -8.13 2.39 20.53
C PRO A 287 -8.02 0.89 20.76
N ARG A 288 -6.93 0.48 21.43
CA ARG A 288 -6.61 -0.93 21.72
C ARG A 288 -6.67 -1.80 20.46
N GLU A 289 -6.11 -1.35 19.34
CA GLU A 289 -6.12 -2.02 18.02
C GLU A 289 -5.97 -3.57 18.08
N ALA A 290 -6.74 -4.30 17.26
CA ALA A 290 -6.92 -5.76 17.38
C ALA A 290 -7.11 -6.55 16.06
N TRP A 291 -7.18 -5.88 14.91
CA TRP A 291 -7.73 -6.42 13.65
C TRP A 291 -6.93 -6.05 12.41
N ASP A 292 -5.71 -5.55 12.60
CA ASP A 292 -4.92 -4.95 11.53
C ASP A 292 -5.53 -3.64 10.99
N TYR A 293 -6.14 -2.86 11.88
CA TYR A 293 -6.60 -1.53 11.51
C TYR A 293 -5.49 -0.49 11.64
N LYS A 294 -5.34 0.32 10.59
CA LYS A 294 -4.20 1.20 10.38
C LYS A 294 -4.71 2.59 10.01
N ALA A 295 -4.05 3.61 10.53
CA ALA A 295 -4.27 5.00 10.13
C ALA A 295 -3.28 5.43 9.03
N THR A 296 -2.67 4.49 8.31
CA THR A 296 -1.64 4.73 7.30
C THR A 296 -2.13 5.08 5.88
N PRO A 297 -3.42 5.01 5.51
CA PRO A 297 -3.87 5.63 4.25
C PRO A 297 -3.57 7.13 4.17
N ASN A 298 -3.54 7.71 2.97
CA ASN A 298 -3.20 9.12 2.76
C ASN A 298 -4.15 10.07 3.52
N MET A 299 -3.66 11.26 3.87
CA MET A 299 -4.41 12.25 4.65
C MET A 299 -4.51 13.56 3.87
N ILE A 300 -5.73 14.02 3.61
CA ILE A 300 -5.95 15.22 2.80
C ILE A 300 -6.12 16.43 3.71
N LEU A 301 -5.34 17.48 3.46
CA LEU A 301 -5.49 18.77 4.12
C LEU A 301 -6.36 19.70 3.27
N ALA A 302 -7.44 20.23 3.85
CA ALA A 302 -8.36 21.12 3.13
C ALA A 302 -8.90 22.23 4.04
N THR A 303 -9.54 23.21 3.44
CA THR A 303 -10.40 24.16 4.16
C THR A 303 -11.84 23.92 3.72
N LEU A 304 -12.72 23.61 4.67
CA LEU A 304 -14.14 23.34 4.42
C LEU A 304 -15.02 24.34 5.16
N GLU A 305 -16.18 24.66 4.59
CA GLU A 305 -17.23 25.38 5.28
C GLU A 305 -18.13 24.38 6.02
N ILE A 306 -18.02 24.33 7.35
CA ILE A 306 -18.77 23.43 8.23
C ILE A 306 -19.49 24.27 9.28
N ASP A 307 -20.80 24.10 9.40
CA ASP A 307 -21.67 24.89 10.29
C ASP A 307 -21.54 26.41 10.08
N GLY A 308 -21.41 26.83 8.81
CA GLY A 308 -21.25 28.23 8.41
C GLY A 308 -19.92 28.85 8.84
N LYS A 309 -18.92 28.03 9.16
CA LYS A 309 -17.58 28.49 9.54
C LYS A 309 -16.52 27.78 8.70
N SER A 310 -15.52 28.55 8.28
CA SER A 310 -14.31 28.00 7.66
C SER A 310 -13.51 27.19 8.67
N ARG A 311 -13.17 25.95 8.31
CA ARG A 311 -12.43 24.99 9.12
C ARG A 311 -11.25 24.46 8.34
N LYS A 312 -10.05 24.54 8.93
CA LYS A 312 -8.85 23.88 8.41
C LYS A 312 -8.84 22.45 8.88
N VAL A 313 -9.11 21.53 7.97
CA VAL A 313 -9.34 20.13 8.30
C VAL A 313 -8.25 19.22 7.77
N LEU A 314 -8.12 18.08 8.44
CA LEU A 314 -7.47 16.87 7.95
C LEU A 314 -8.57 15.83 7.75
N MET A 315 -8.61 15.23 6.56
CA MET A 315 -9.57 14.19 6.20
C MET A 315 -8.86 12.86 6.01
N GLN A 316 -9.42 11.78 6.55
CA GLN A 316 -8.86 10.43 6.37
C GLN A 316 -9.95 9.36 6.29
N ALA A 317 -9.78 8.41 5.38
CA ALA A 317 -10.46 7.13 5.36
C ALA A 317 -9.49 6.01 5.79
N PRO A 318 -9.28 5.74 7.09
CA PRO A 318 -8.44 4.62 7.52
C PRO A 318 -9.06 3.27 7.18
N THR A 319 -8.34 2.18 7.43
CA THR A 319 -8.80 0.82 7.08
C THR A 319 -10.06 0.40 7.82
N ASN A 320 -10.40 1.04 8.94
CA ASN A 320 -11.49 0.66 9.84
C ASN A 320 -12.91 0.92 9.29
N GLY A 321 -13.04 1.61 8.15
CA GLY A 321 -14.31 1.86 7.46
C GLY A 321 -15.09 3.10 7.87
N PHE A 322 -14.56 3.95 8.74
CA PHE A 322 -15.07 5.30 8.98
C PHE A 322 -14.31 6.33 8.14
N PHE A 323 -14.96 7.45 7.84
CA PHE A 323 -14.35 8.63 7.25
C PHE A 323 -14.28 9.72 8.32
N TYR A 324 -13.09 10.23 8.60
CA TYR A 324 -12.87 11.20 9.67
C TYR A 324 -12.59 12.59 9.09
N VAL A 325 -13.19 13.61 9.72
CA VAL A 325 -12.80 15.01 9.55
C VAL A 325 -12.32 15.52 10.90
N LEU A 326 -11.05 15.93 10.96
CA LEU A 326 -10.42 16.50 12.15
C LEU A 326 -10.06 17.95 11.92
N ASP A 327 -10.13 18.78 12.95
CA ASP A 327 -9.46 20.07 12.97
C ASP A 327 -7.95 19.84 13.00
N ARG A 328 -7.24 20.26 11.94
CA ARG A 328 -5.80 19.91 11.79
C ARG A 328 -4.87 20.75 12.68
N GLU A 329 -5.36 21.84 13.26
CA GLU A 329 -4.59 22.61 14.22
C GLU A 329 -4.53 21.90 15.58
N THR A 330 -5.67 21.34 15.99
CA THR A 330 -5.88 20.85 17.36
C THR A 330 -6.06 19.35 17.51
N GLY A 331 -6.29 18.62 16.42
CA GLY A 331 -6.59 17.19 16.42
C GLY A 331 -8.01 16.84 16.86
N LYS A 332 -8.88 17.85 17.09
CA LYS A 332 -10.25 17.62 17.55
C LYS A 332 -11.10 17.00 16.44
N LEU A 333 -11.86 15.98 16.81
CA LEU A 333 -12.86 15.37 15.93
C LEU A 333 -13.95 16.39 15.57
N VAL A 334 -14.21 16.56 14.28
CA VAL A 334 -15.33 17.34 13.75
C VAL A 334 -16.49 16.41 13.42
N SER A 335 -16.22 15.33 12.67
CA SER A 335 -17.23 14.33 12.31
C SER A 335 -16.57 13.00 11.94
N ALA A 336 -17.31 11.90 12.10
CA ALA A 336 -16.91 10.61 11.58
C ALA A 336 -18.11 9.70 11.30
N GLU A 337 -18.23 9.20 10.06
CA GLU A 337 -19.30 8.30 9.63
C GLU A 337 -18.80 7.12 8.81
N LYS A 338 -19.62 6.06 8.72
CA LYS A 338 -19.28 4.84 8.00
C LYS A 338 -19.27 5.05 6.49
N LEU A 339 -18.18 4.65 5.83
CA LEU A 339 -18.06 4.63 4.36
C LEU A 339 -18.91 3.55 3.70
N GLY A 340 -19.22 2.49 4.45
CA GLY A 340 -19.93 1.32 3.96
C GLY A 340 -20.16 0.31 5.07
N LYS A 341 -20.01 -0.98 4.77
CA LYS A 341 -20.23 -2.05 5.75
C LYS A 341 -19.14 -2.05 6.83
N VAL A 342 -19.56 -1.77 8.07
CA VAL A 342 -18.71 -1.75 9.27
C VAL A 342 -19.45 -2.42 10.42
N THR A 343 -18.87 -3.48 10.97
CA THR A 343 -19.51 -4.31 12.01
C THR A 343 -18.73 -4.38 13.32
N TRP A 344 -17.52 -3.81 13.40
CA TRP A 344 -16.76 -3.77 14.66
C TRP A 344 -17.26 -2.68 15.62
N ALA A 345 -17.81 -1.59 15.10
CA ALA A 345 -18.37 -0.48 15.88
C ALA A 345 -19.71 0.01 15.29
N GLN A 346 -20.56 0.55 16.16
CA GLN A 346 -21.88 1.11 15.81
C GLN A 346 -21.72 2.51 15.21
N SER A 347 -20.93 3.35 15.84
CA SER A 347 -20.67 4.75 15.49
C SER A 347 -19.38 5.24 16.14
N ILE A 348 -19.02 6.50 15.89
CA ILE A 348 -18.05 7.25 16.70
C ILE A 348 -18.84 8.21 17.59
N ASP A 349 -18.62 8.13 18.90
CA ASP A 349 -19.17 9.08 19.87
C ASP A 349 -18.44 10.42 19.73
N LEU A 350 -19.15 11.48 19.35
CA LEU A 350 -18.56 12.79 19.06
C LEU A 350 -18.14 13.58 20.31
N GLU A 351 -18.67 13.24 21.49
CA GLU A 351 -18.29 13.90 22.75
C GLU A 351 -16.93 13.41 23.24
N THR A 352 -16.73 12.09 23.17
CA THR A 352 -15.50 11.41 23.59
C THR A 352 -14.49 11.28 22.46
N GLY A 353 -14.95 11.33 21.21
CA GLY A 353 -14.17 11.03 20.02
C GLY A 353 -13.89 9.53 19.80
N ARG A 354 -14.54 8.63 20.57
CA ARG A 354 -14.20 7.21 20.63
C ARG A 354 -15.22 6.33 19.88
N PRO A 355 -14.78 5.18 19.34
CA PRO A 355 -15.71 4.22 18.75
C PRO A 355 -16.65 3.61 19.80
N VAL A 356 -17.93 3.47 19.45
CA VAL A 356 -18.89 2.65 20.20
C VAL A 356 -18.80 1.22 19.68
N GLU A 357 -17.92 0.42 20.28
CA GLU A 357 -17.65 -0.96 19.85
C GLU A 357 -18.89 -1.86 20.00
N ASN A 358 -19.08 -2.77 19.05
CA ASN A 358 -20.03 -3.87 19.21
C ASN A 358 -19.51 -4.89 20.23
N PRO A 359 -20.35 -5.73 20.85
CA PRO A 359 -19.86 -6.80 21.72
C PRO A 359 -19.11 -7.89 20.92
N ASP A 360 -18.24 -8.66 21.60
CA ASP A 360 -17.56 -9.86 21.08
C ASP A 360 -16.67 -9.65 19.83
N ILE A 361 -16.16 -8.44 19.66
CA ILE A 361 -15.31 -8.04 18.53
C ILE A 361 -13.82 -8.26 18.80
N ARG A 362 -13.39 -8.54 20.05
CA ARG A 362 -11.99 -8.85 20.40
C ARG A 362 -11.86 -10.32 20.79
N TYR A 363 -12.54 -11.17 20.02
CA TYR A 363 -12.40 -12.64 20.06
C TYR A 363 -12.46 -13.19 21.50
N GLU A 364 -13.30 -12.59 22.33
CA GLU A 364 -13.49 -12.92 23.75
C GLU A 364 -13.94 -14.38 23.90
N ASN A 365 -14.73 -14.86 22.93
CA ASN A 365 -15.21 -16.24 22.85
C ASN A 365 -14.30 -17.16 21.99
N GLY A 366 -13.13 -16.67 21.58
CA GLY A 366 -12.12 -17.40 20.80
C GLY A 366 -12.18 -17.18 19.28
N GLU A 367 -13.22 -16.55 18.76
CA GLU A 367 -13.32 -16.12 17.36
C GLU A 367 -14.27 -14.92 17.21
N THR A 368 -14.17 -14.22 16.08
CA THR A 368 -15.10 -13.15 15.69
C THR A 368 -15.16 -13.02 14.17
N ILE A 369 -16.27 -12.51 13.63
CA ILE A 369 -16.45 -12.21 12.21
C ILE A 369 -16.75 -10.73 12.07
N LEU A 370 -15.99 -10.03 11.24
CA LEU A 370 -16.13 -8.59 11.10
C LEU A 370 -15.82 -8.04 9.71
N TRP A 371 -16.33 -6.83 9.51
CA TRP A 371 -16.00 -5.91 8.43
C TRP A 371 -15.55 -4.57 9.01
N PRO A 372 -14.54 -3.92 8.40
CA PRO A 372 -13.71 -4.45 7.31
C PRO A 372 -12.69 -5.53 7.73
N SER A 373 -12.13 -6.28 6.80
CA SER A 373 -10.98 -7.18 7.06
C SER A 373 -9.67 -6.40 7.27
N PRO A 374 -8.51 -7.08 7.50
CA PRO A 374 -7.18 -6.47 7.44
C PRO A 374 -6.86 -5.71 6.15
N LEU A 375 -7.50 -6.05 5.02
CA LEU A 375 -7.37 -5.27 3.79
C LEU A 375 -8.01 -3.88 3.93
N GLY A 376 -8.89 -3.69 4.91
CA GLY A 376 -9.58 -2.45 5.20
C GLY A 376 -10.73 -2.16 4.25
N ALA A 377 -11.57 -1.19 4.63
CA ALA A 377 -12.52 -0.57 3.71
C ALA A 377 -11.83 0.29 2.64
N HIS A 378 -10.64 0.76 2.95
CA HIS A 378 -9.73 1.56 2.13
C HIS A 378 -8.31 1.25 2.63
N ASN A 379 -7.32 1.18 1.74
CA ASN A 379 -5.95 0.83 2.09
C ASN A 379 -4.98 1.93 1.63
N TRP A 380 -3.85 1.58 1.01
CA TRP A 380 -2.82 2.54 0.63
C TRP A 380 -3.11 3.33 -0.65
N GLN A 381 -4.02 2.86 -1.49
CA GLN A 381 -4.35 3.50 -2.76
C GLN A 381 -4.93 4.88 -2.52
N ASP A 382 -4.31 5.95 -3.05
CA ASP A 382 -4.67 7.30 -2.65
C ASP A 382 -6.13 7.65 -2.95
N MET A 383 -6.81 8.26 -1.98
CA MET A 383 -8.02 9.04 -2.24
C MET A 383 -7.67 10.43 -2.76
N ALA A 384 -8.58 11.06 -3.51
CA ALA A 384 -8.43 12.42 -4.03
C ALA A 384 -9.57 13.34 -3.60
N PHE A 385 -9.33 14.64 -3.43
CA PHE A 385 -10.32 15.66 -3.08
C PHE A 385 -10.42 16.72 -4.18
N SER A 386 -11.64 17.07 -4.59
CA SER A 386 -11.84 18.20 -5.50
C SER A 386 -12.45 19.39 -4.75
N PRO A 387 -11.74 20.53 -4.63
CA PRO A 387 -12.34 21.75 -4.07
C PRO A 387 -13.48 22.31 -4.95
N LYS A 388 -13.56 21.89 -6.22
CA LYS A 388 -14.62 22.31 -7.15
C LYS A 388 -15.95 21.62 -6.88
N THR A 389 -15.93 20.33 -6.54
CA THR A 389 -17.15 19.57 -6.20
C THR A 389 -17.39 19.50 -4.68
N GLY A 390 -16.34 19.73 -3.89
CA GLY A 390 -16.34 19.52 -2.44
C GLY A 390 -16.31 18.05 -2.05
N LEU A 391 -15.99 17.13 -2.97
CA LEU A 391 -16.08 15.67 -2.74
C LEU A 391 -14.70 15.03 -2.63
N VAL A 392 -14.65 13.93 -1.86
CA VAL A 392 -13.50 13.03 -1.74
C VAL A 392 -13.81 11.72 -2.48
N TYR A 393 -12.91 11.29 -3.35
CA TYR A 393 -13.02 10.09 -4.19
C TYR A 393 -12.18 8.97 -3.61
N ILE A 394 -12.84 7.93 -3.10
CA ILE A 394 -12.24 6.90 -2.24
C ILE A 394 -12.30 5.54 -2.95
N PRO A 395 -11.16 4.87 -3.15
CA PRO A 395 -11.10 3.46 -3.53
C PRO A 395 -11.61 2.56 -2.39
N TYR A 396 -12.92 2.37 -2.32
CA TYR A 396 -13.56 1.52 -1.32
C TYR A 396 -13.46 0.05 -1.69
N GLN A 397 -13.43 -0.82 -0.69
CA GLN A 397 -13.57 -2.26 -0.85
C GLN A 397 -14.32 -2.89 0.32
N GLN A 398 -15.02 -3.99 0.06
CA GLN A 398 -15.78 -4.72 1.07
C GLN A 398 -15.27 -6.16 1.16
N VAL A 399 -14.60 -6.47 2.26
CA VAL A 399 -14.08 -7.83 2.54
C VAL A 399 -14.40 -8.16 4.00
N GLY A 400 -15.06 -9.29 4.21
CA GLY A 400 -15.33 -9.84 5.54
C GLY A 400 -14.29 -10.86 5.93
N VAL A 401 -13.95 -10.93 7.22
CA VAL A 401 -12.99 -11.90 7.73
C VAL A 401 -13.50 -12.52 9.02
N ARG A 402 -13.19 -13.80 9.21
CA ARG A 402 -13.24 -14.49 10.49
C ARG A 402 -11.84 -14.53 11.08
N PHE A 403 -11.67 -13.99 12.29
CA PHE A 403 -10.50 -14.19 13.12
C PHE A 403 -10.75 -15.32 14.12
N SER A 404 -9.78 -16.21 14.32
CA SER A 404 -9.84 -17.27 15.33
C SER A 404 -8.54 -17.42 16.09
N LYS A 405 -8.63 -17.63 17.42
CA LYS A 405 -7.50 -18.01 18.27
C LYS A 405 -7.12 -19.49 18.16
N LYS A 406 -7.97 -20.30 17.50
CA LYS A 406 -7.76 -21.74 17.35
C LYS A 406 -7.23 -22.02 15.95
N PRO A 407 -5.95 -22.42 15.82
CA PRO A 407 -5.39 -22.81 14.53
C PRO A 407 -6.20 -23.94 13.90
N ARG A 408 -6.58 -23.79 12.63
CA ARG A 408 -7.15 -24.86 11.83
C ARG A 408 -6.09 -25.40 10.86
N PRO A 409 -6.00 -26.72 10.63
CA PRO A 409 -4.92 -27.33 9.82
C PRO A 409 -4.83 -26.85 8.37
N ASP A 410 -5.86 -26.18 7.87
CA ASP A 410 -6.04 -25.69 6.50
C ASP A 410 -6.06 -24.17 6.40
N GLU A 411 -5.89 -23.45 7.50
CA GLU A 411 -5.87 -21.99 7.52
C GLU A 411 -4.51 -21.47 7.98
N ILE A 412 -4.12 -20.31 7.44
CA ILE A 412 -2.87 -19.66 7.81
C ILE A 412 -3.10 -18.82 9.07
N SER A 413 -2.20 -19.00 10.04
CA SER A 413 -2.09 -18.11 11.18
C SER A 413 -1.09 -17.00 10.89
N PHE A 414 -1.53 -15.76 11.00
CA PHE A 414 -0.72 -14.57 10.79
C PHE A 414 -0.91 -13.59 11.96
N ALA A 415 0.19 -12.96 12.41
CA ALA A 415 0.22 -12.06 13.58
C ALA A 415 -0.45 -12.62 14.85
N GLY A 416 -0.43 -13.95 15.02
CA GLY A 416 -0.98 -14.67 16.18
C GLY A 416 -2.44 -15.14 16.05
N LEU A 417 -3.11 -14.88 14.92
CA LEU A 417 -4.50 -15.27 14.69
C LEU A 417 -4.68 -16.01 13.36
N THR A 418 -5.60 -16.96 13.34
CA THR A 418 -6.05 -17.61 12.11
C THR A 418 -7.11 -16.77 11.41
N GLN A 419 -7.03 -16.63 10.09
CA GLN A 419 -7.89 -15.76 9.30
C GLN A 419 -8.51 -16.49 8.11
N SER A 420 -9.81 -16.29 7.86
CA SER A 420 -10.51 -16.80 6.67
C SER A 420 -11.52 -15.76 6.16
N VAL A 421 -11.68 -15.65 4.85
CA VAL A 421 -12.61 -14.67 4.25
C VAL A 421 -14.04 -15.15 4.45
N VAL A 422 -14.95 -14.19 4.60
CA VAL A 422 -16.38 -14.42 4.76
C VAL A 422 -17.15 -13.67 3.68
N ILE A 423 -18.02 -14.40 2.98
CA ILE A 423 -19.02 -13.84 2.07
C ILE A 423 -20.40 -13.97 2.74
N ALA A 424 -21.03 -12.83 3.01
CA ALA A 424 -22.34 -12.71 3.63
C ALA A 424 -23.34 -11.96 2.75
N ASP A 425 -22.89 -11.09 1.84
CA ASP A 425 -23.73 -10.44 0.83
C ASP A 425 -23.04 -10.30 -0.54
N GLU A 426 -23.78 -9.82 -1.54
CA GLU A 426 -23.36 -9.74 -2.94
C GLU A 426 -22.23 -8.74 -3.24
N ASN A 427 -21.94 -7.84 -2.30
CA ASN A 427 -20.86 -6.85 -2.41
C ASN A 427 -19.57 -7.30 -1.72
N ASP A 428 -19.60 -8.41 -0.97
CA ASP A 428 -18.38 -8.98 -0.41
C ASP A 428 -17.44 -9.44 -1.53
N ASN A 429 -16.15 -9.20 -1.32
CA ASN A 429 -15.07 -9.38 -2.29
C ASN A 429 -15.20 -8.51 -3.56
N LYS A 430 -15.78 -7.31 -3.42
CA LYS A 430 -15.86 -6.31 -4.49
C LYS A 430 -15.38 -4.93 -4.04
N GLY A 431 -14.89 -4.16 -5.01
CA GLY A 431 -14.46 -2.77 -4.83
C GLY A 431 -15.52 -1.75 -5.28
N ALA A 432 -15.32 -0.49 -4.96
CA ALA A 432 -16.08 0.62 -5.54
C ALA A 432 -15.27 1.92 -5.52
N LEU A 433 -15.60 2.84 -6.41
CA LEU A 433 -15.21 4.26 -6.27
C LEU A 433 -16.37 5.00 -5.60
N ILE A 434 -16.14 5.51 -4.39
CA ILE A 434 -17.13 6.31 -3.66
C ILE A 434 -16.76 7.79 -3.80
N ALA A 435 -17.70 8.63 -4.22
CA ALA A 435 -17.59 10.07 -4.01
C ALA A 435 -18.31 10.47 -2.73
N TRP A 436 -17.52 10.76 -1.71
CA TRP A 436 -17.95 11.11 -0.37
C TRP A 436 -18.05 12.63 -0.21
N ASP A 437 -19.13 13.12 0.38
CA ASP A 437 -19.25 14.52 0.81
C ASP A 437 -18.75 14.62 2.26
N PRO A 438 -17.58 15.22 2.52
CA PRO A 438 -17.00 15.27 3.86
C PRO A 438 -17.77 16.19 4.81
N VAL A 439 -18.56 17.13 4.29
CA VAL A 439 -19.38 18.05 5.09
C VAL A 439 -20.69 17.37 5.50
N ARG A 440 -21.34 16.67 4.56
CA ARG A 440 -22.59 15.93 4.82
C ARG A 440 -22.37 14.56 5.43
N GLN A 441 -21.15 14.02 5.35
CA GLN A 441 -20.79 12.67 5.79
C GLN A 441 -21.64 11.58 5.12
N GLU A 442 -21.83 11.69 3.80
CA GLU A 442 -22.61 10.72 3.02
C GLU A 442 -22.06 10.53 1.60
N PRO A 443 -22.30 9.36 0.96
CA PRO A 443 -21.92 9.16 -0.43
C PRO A 443 -22.86 9.94 -1.37
N ARG A 444 -22.28 10.69 -2.31
CA ARG A 444 -23.02 11.40 -3.35
C ARG A 444 -23.27 10.54 -4.57
N TRP A 445 -22.33 9.66 -4.89
CA TRP A 445 -22.46 8.61 -5.88
C TRP A 445 -21.45 7.49 -5.61
N ARG A 446 -21.69 6.33 -6.22
CA ARG A 446 -20.84 5.15 -6.15
C ARG A 446 -20.74 4.50 -7.52
N VAL A 447 -19.53 4.12 -7.93
CA VAL A 447 -19.28 3.24 -9.07
C VAL A 447 -18.84 1.90 -8.53
N GLN A 448 -19.64 0.85 -8.75
CA GLN A 448 -19.32 -0.50 -8.30
C GLN A 448 -18.31 -1.15 -9.25
N HIS A 449 -17.31 -1.83 -8.67
CA HIS A 449 -16.34 -2.66 -9.39
C HIS A 449 -16.57 -4.14 -9.02
N ASP A 450 -16.28 -5.04 -9.95
CA ASP A 450 -16.42 -6.49 -9.72
C ASP A 450 -15.19 -7.10 -9.01
N LEU A 451 -14.06 -6.39 -9.02
CA LEU A 451 -12.81 -6.82 -8.40
C LEU A 451 -12.41 -5.89 -7.25
N LEU A 452 -11.66 -6.44 -6.29
CA LEU A 452 -11.03 -5.72 -5.19
C LEU A 452 -9.77 -4.98 -5.66
N TRP A 453 -9.15 -4.22 -4.74
CA TRP A 453 -7.77 -3.75 -4.90
C TRP A 453 -7.52 -2.85 -6.12
N ASN A 454 -8.55 -2.07 -6.49
CA ASN A 454 -8.45 -1.07 -7.55
C ASN A 454 -7.51 0.07 -7.14
N GLY A 455 -6.96 0.77 -8.12
CA GLY A 455 -5.97 1.81 -7.90
C GLY A 455 -6.51 3.10 -7.28
N GLY A 456 -5.56 3.99 -6.97
CA GLY A 456 -5.83 5.31 -6.41
C GLY A 456 -6.59 6.23 -7.37
N ALA A 457 -7.09 7.33 -6.83
CA ALA A 457 -7.87 8.32 -7.55
C ALA A 457 -7.04 9.58 -7.87
N LEU A 458 -7.38 10.24 -8.98
CA LEU A 458 -6.91 11.57 -9.35
C LEU A 458 -8.12 12.44 -9.68
N ALA A 459 -8.26 13.59 -9.02
CA ALA A 459 -9.27 14.59 -9.36
C ALA A 459 -8.66 15.75 -10.17
N THR A 460 -9.43 16.40 -11.04
CA THR A 460 -8.94 17.54 -11.84
C THR A 460 -9.93 18.70 -11.90
N ALA A 461 -9.43 19.91 -12.17
CA ALA A 461 -10.24 21.10 -12.41
C ALA A 461 -11.18 20.95 -13.63
N GLY A 462 -10.85 20.05 -14.55
CA GLY A 462 -11.69 19.63 -15.68
C GLY A 462 -12.98 18.89 -15.31
N ASN A 463 -13.33 18.78 -14.03
CA ASN A 463 -14.51 18.04 -13.54
C ASN A 463 -14.44 16.53 -13.83
N LEU A 464 -13.23 15.97 -13.73
CA LEU A 464 -12.96 14.55 -13.94
C LEU A 464 -12.35 13.91 -12.70
N VAL A 465 -12.62 12.61 -12.55
CA VAL A 465 -11.90 11.70 -11.65
C VAL A 465 -11.34 10.55 -12.47
N PHE A 466 -10.05 10.29 -12.36
CA PHE A 466 -9.40 9.13 -12.97
C PHE A 466 -9.17 8.04 -11.93
N GLN A 467 -9.35 6.78 -12.33
CA GLN A 467 -9.01 5.62 -11.51
C GLN A 467 -8.60 4.45 -12.40
N GLY A 468 -7.53 3.74 -12.01
CA GLY A 468 -7.18 2.44 -12.56
C GLY A 468 -7.94 1.30 -11.89
N GLY A 469 -8.40 0.32 -12.65
CA GLY A 469 -9.09 -0.87 -12.14
C GLY A 469 -8.19 -2.10 -12.12
N ALA A 470 -8.48 -3.01 -11.19
CA ALA A 470 -7.88 -4.36 -11.17
C ALA A 470 -8.24 -5.17 -12.43
N ASP A 471 -9.32 -4.78 -13.13
CA ASP A 471 -9.78 -5.32 -14.40
C ASP A 471 -8.92 -4.91 -15.61
N GLY A 472 -7.92 -4.05 -15.40
CA GLY A 472 -6.98 -3.60 -16.41
C GLY A 472 -7.41 -2.38 -17.21
N TYR A 473 -8.41 -1.64 -16.74
CA TYR A 473 -8.83 -0.39 -17.38
C TYR A 473 -8.41 0.84 -16.58
N LEU A 474 -7.83 1.85 -17.25
CA LEU A 474 -7.84 3.22 -16.75
C LEU A 474 -9.15 3.87 -17.18
N SER A 475 -9.91 4.45 -16.25
CA SER A 475 -11.19 5.11 -16.52
C SER A 475 -11.19 6.56 -16.08
N ALA A 476 -11.94 7.40 -16.78
CA ALA A 476 -12.26 8.77 -16.38
C ALA A 476 -13.78 8.90 -16.16
N TYR A 477 -14.16 9.48 -15.03
CA TYR A 477 -15.53 9.67 -14.59
C TYR A 477 -15.84 11.15 -14.45
N ASP A 478 -17.09 11.53 -14.70
CA ASP A 478 -17.61 12.84 -14.29
C ASP A 478 -17.56 12.95 -12.77
N ALA A 479 -16.84 13.96 -12.28
CA ALA A 479 -16.58 14.17 -10.85
C ALA A 479 -17.85 14.41 -10.02
N THR A 480 -18.97 14.81 -10.65
CA THR A 480 -20.22 15.19 -9.98
C THR A 480 -21.23 14.05 -9.84
N ASN A 481 -21.18 13.06 -10.73
CA ASN A 481 -22.22 12.03 -10.84
C ASN A 481 -21.67 10.61 -11.09
N GLY A 482 -20.36 10.43 -11.26
CA GLY A 482 -19.75 9.11 -11.43
C GLY A 482 -19.98 8.47 -12.81
N LYS A 483 -20.58 9.18 -13.78
CA LYS A 483 -20.73 8.67 -15.14
C LYS A 483 -19.35 8.46 -15.76
N ARG A 484 -19.05 7.24 -16.21
CA ARG A 484 -17.83 6.95 -16.97
C ARG A 484 -17.90 7.64 -18.34
N LEU A 485 -16.93 8.52 -18.61
CA LEU A 485 -16.83 9.32 -19.83
C LEU A 485 -15.81 8.75 -20.81
N TRP A 486 -14.79 8.07 -20.28
CA TRP A 486 -13.72 7.48 -21.07
C TRP A 486 -13.14 6.26 -20.34
N ARG A 487 -12.61 5.30 -21.10
CA ARG A 487 -11.80 4.20 -20.56
C ARG A 487 -10.80 3.70 -21.59
N PHE A 488 -9.70 3.14 -21.11
CA PHE A 488 -8.64 2.56 -21.93
C PHE A 488 -8.17 1.22 -21.34
N ASN A 489 -8.01 0.20 -22.18
CA ASN A 489 -7.49 -1.10 -21.76
C ASN A 489 -5.96 -1.03 -21.68
N ALA A 490 -5.42 -1.05 -20.46
CA ALA A 490 -4.00 -0.99 -20.18
C ALA A 490 -3.26 -2.34 -20.33
N GLY A 491 -4.01 -3.43 -20.53
CA GLY A 491 -3.47 -4.78 -20.75
C GLY A 491 -2.98 -5.50 -19.49
N LEU A 492 -3.15 -4.91 -18.31
CA LEU A 492 -2.85 -5.45 -16.99
C LEU A 492 -3.55 -4.59 -15.92
N GLY A 493 -3.93 -5.18 -14.79
CA GLY A 493 -4.55 -4.47 -13.65
C GLY A 493 -3.70 -3.30 -13.13
N ILE A 494 -4.38 -2.27 -12.61
CA ILE A 494 -3.77 -1.02 -12.13
C ILE A 494 -4.11 -0.82 -10.67
N ILE A 495 -3.08 -0.65 -9.84
CA ILE A 495 -3.19 -0.41 -8.40
C ILE A 495 -2.57 0.94 -7.96
N ALA A 496 -1.70 1.53 -8.79
CA ALA A 496 -1.12 2.85 -8.54
C ALA A 496 -2.13 3.98 -8.79
N SER A 497 -1.86 5.15 -8.19
CA SER A 497 -2.64 6.37 -8.43
C SER A 497 -2.22 7.01 -9.77
N PRO A 498 -3.18 7.43 -10.62
CA PRO A 498 -2.88 8.31 -11.76
C PRO A 498 -2.41 9.69 -11.28
N MET A 499 -1.70 10.41 -12.12
CA MET A 499 -1.27 11.79 -11.87
C MET A 499 -1.35 12.64 -13.13
N SER A 500 -1.46 13.98 -12.99
CA SER A 500 -1.58 14.90 -14.13
C SER A 500 -0.57 16.03 -14.06
N TYR A 501 0.00 16.40 -15.20
CA TYR A 501 1.00 17.46 -15.36
C TYR A 501 0.88 18.11 -16.73
N GLU A 502 1.65 19.17 -16.95
CA GLU A 502 1.80 19.85 -18.23
C GLU A 502 3.22 19.62 -18.78
N ALA A 503 3.34 19.31 -20.07
CA ALA A 503 4.62 19.24 -20.75
C ALA A 503 4.52 19.77 -22.18
N GLY A 504 5.35 20.74 -22.54
CA GLY A 504 5.30 21.33 -23.88
C GLY A 504 3.95 21.98 -24.22
N GLY A 505 3.27 22.58 -23.23
CA GLY A 505 2.01 23.30 -23.40
C GLY A 505 0.77 22.41 -23.52
N HIS A 506 0.87 21.12 -23.19
CA HIS A 506 -0.25 20.20 -23.15
C HIS A 506 -0.33 19.50 -21.79
N GLN A 507 -1.55 19.28 -21.32
CA GLN A 507 -1.88 18.45 -20.17
C GLN A 507 -1.75 16.97 -20.53
N TYR A 508 -1.09 16.24 -19.65
CA TYR A 508 -0.94 14.79 -19.68
C TYR A 508 -1.50 14.17 -18.41
N VAL A 509 -1.97 12.93 -18.53
CA VAL A 509 -2.31 12.05 -17.41
C VAL A 509 -1.45 10.80 -17.51
N SER A 510 -0.73 10.44 -16.46
CA SER A 510 0.12 9.24 -16.44
C SER A 510 -0.23 8.29 -15.32
N VAL A 511 -0.01 7.00 -15.53
CA VAL A 511 -0.25 5.95 -14.54
C VAL A 511 0.71 4.78 -14.74
N LEU A 512 1.19 4.21 -13.64
CA LEU A 512 1.93 2.95 -13.68
C LEU A 512 0.96 1.76 -13.72
N VAL A 513 1.23 0.84 -14.65
CA VAL A 513 0.43 -0.35 -14.90
C VAL A 513 1.25 -1.56 -14.47
N GLY A 514 0.87 -2.13 -13.34
CA GLY A 514 1.57 -3.26 -12.73
C GLY A 514 0.79 -3.82 -11.56
N TYR A 515 -0.11 -4.77 -11.85
CA TYR A 515 -0.91 -5.42 -10.82
C TYR A 515 -0.05 -6.21 -9.84
N GLY A 516 -0.42 -6.10 -8.56
CA GLY A 516 0.21 -6.77 -7.43
C GLY A 516 -0.67 -6.65 -6.19
N GLY A 517 -0.37 -7.50 -5.22
CA GLY A 517 -1.17 -7.74 -4.02
C GLY A 517 -1.36 -9.23 -3.80
N ASN A 518 -1.00 -9.73 -2.62
CA ASN A 518 -1.32 -11.08 -2.19
C ASN A 518 -1.87 -11.02 -0.76
N THR A 519 -2.74 -11.95 -0.39
CA THR A 519 -3.29 -12.03 0.98
C THR A 519 -2.70 -13.22 1.73
N TRP A 520 -2.83 -13.18 3.06
CA TRP A 520 -2.29 -14.16 3.98
C TRP A 520 -3.03 -15.51 3.99
N GLY A 521 -4.12 -15.69 3.25
CA GLY A 521 -4.98 -16.86 3.44
C GLY A 521 -5.83 -17.31 2.26
N GLU A 522 -6.19 -16.42 1.33
CA GLU A 522 -7.12 -16.76 0.24
C GLU A 522 -6.86 -15.95 -1.04
N ASP A 523 -7.32 -16.49 -2.17
CA ASP A 523 -7.05 -15.97 -3.51
C ASP A 523 -8.01 -14.83 -3.92
N VAL A 524 -8.47 -14.04 -2.95
CA VAL A 524 -9.49 -12.99 -3.17
C VAL A 524 -8.99 -11.82 -4.03
N LEU A 525 -7.67 -11.67 -4.16
CA LEU A 525 -7.04 -10.68 -5.03
C LEU A 525 -6.71 -11.23 -6.42
N ASN A 526 -7.08 -12.47 -6.74
CA ASN A 526 -6.84 -13.03 -8.07
C ASN A 526 -7.74 -12.40 -9.11
N ALA A 527 -7.13 -11.64 -10.00
CA ALA A 527 -7.79 -11.05 -11.17
C ALA A 527 -7.46 -11.80 -12.47
N GLY A 528 -6.84 -12.98 -12.39
CA GLY A 528 -6.41 -13.79 -13.53
C GLY A 528 -5.09 -13.31 -14.16
N TRP A 529 -4.42 -12.31 -13.59
CA TRP A 529 -3.11 -11.88 -14.06
C TRP A 529 -2.06 -12.92 -13.69
N LYS A 530 -1.11 -13.21 -14.60
CA LYS A 530 -0.10 -14.24 -14.39
C LYS A 530 1.27 -13.60 -14.25
N TYR A 531 2.09 -14.14 -13.34
CA TYR A 531 3.45 -13.66 -13.12
C TYR A 531 4.25 -13.71 -14.42
N GLY A 532 4.79 -12.57 -14.85
CA GLY A 532 5.61 -12.46 -16.06
C GLY A 532 4.88 -12.58 -17.40
N ALA A 533 3.56 -12.79 -17.44
CA ALA A 533 2.81 -12.94 -18.68
C ALA A 533 2.44 -11.59 -19.32
N GLN A 534 2.10 -10.59 -18.51
CA GLN A 534 1.79 -9.24 -18.95
C GLN A 534 2.98 -8.28 -18.70
N PRO A 535 3.34 -7.42 -19.66
CA PRO A 535 4.37 -6.40 -19.45
C PRO A 535 3.90 -5.33 -18.46
N ARG A 536 4.85 -4.86 -17.64
CA ARG A 536 4.66 -3.72 -16.73
C ARG A 536 5.04 -2.44 -17.46
N ARG A 537 4.27 -1.37 -17.27
CA ARG A 537 4.39 -0.15 -18.11
C ARG A 537 4.15 1.13 -17.33
N LEU A 538 4.73 2.22 -17.83
CA LEU A 538 4.21 3.57 -17.62
C LEU A 538 3.36 3.93 -18.85
N LEU A 539 2.10 4.33 -18.64
CA LEU A 539 1.21 4.81 -19.70
C LEU A 539 0.92 6.28 -19.51
N THR A 540 0.94 7.04 -20.61
CA THR A 540 0.71 8.48 -20.59
C THR A 540 -0.27 8.89 -21.67
N PHE A 541 -1.26 9.69 -21.31
CA PHE A 541 -2.41 10.07 -22.12
C PHE A 541 -2.49 11.58 -22.26
N ARG A 542 -3.01 12.06 -23.40
CA ARG A 542 -3.38 13.46 -23.64
C ARG A 542 -4.56 13.52 -24.60
N LEU A 543 -5.10 14.72 -24.85
CA LEU A 543 -6.09 14.91 -25.91
C LEU A 543 -5.50 14.55 -27.28
N ASP A 544 -6.25 13.76 -28.04
CA ASP A 544 -5.89 13.32 -29.40
C ASP A 544 -4.55 12.56 -29.46
N GLY A 545 -4.20 11.81 -28.41
CA GLY A 545 -3.06 10.89 -28.45
C GLY A 545 -3.33 9.72 -29.41
N GLU A 546 -2.39 9.44 -30.32
CA GLU A 546 -2.56 8.45 -31.39
C GLU A 546 -1.68 7.21 -31.22
N ALA A 547 -0.88 7.11 -30.15
CA ALA A 547 -0.04 5.96 -29.92
C ALA A 547 -0.89 4.70 -29.69
N THR A 548 -0.39 3.56 -30.14
CA THR A 548 -1.05 2.27 -29.97
C THR A 548 -0.29 1.40 -28.98
N LEU A 549 -0.98 0.85 -27.99
CA LEU A 549 -0.38 -0.07 -27.04
C LEU A 549 -0.27 -1.48 -27.66
N PRO A 550 0.89 -2.15 -27.62
CA PRO A 550 1.01 -3.53 -28.02
C PRO A 550 0.11 -4.44 -27.17
N PRO A 551 -0.54 -5.46 -27.76
CA PRO A 551 -1.44 -6.34 -27.02
C PRO A 551 -0.70 -7.08 -25.90
N SER A 552 -1.37 -7.23 -24.76
CA SER A 552 -0.93 -8.07 -23.64
C SER A 552 -1.71 -9.38 -23.63
N ALA A 553 -1.12 -10.43 -23.02
CA ALA A 553 -1.86 -11.66 -22.73
C ALA A 553 -3.10 -11.34 -21.86
N PRO A 554 -4.28 -11.90 -22.18
CA PRO A 554 -5.48 -11.67 -21.39
C PRO A 554 -5.33 -12.25 -19.97
N ALA A 555 -6.22 -11.83 -19.07
CA ALA A 555 -6.37 -12.50 -17.79
C ALA A 555 -6.76 -13.98 -18.01
N ASP A 556 -6.13 -14.87 -17.28
CA ASP A 556 -6.29 -16.32 -17.36
C ASP A 556 -6.38 -16.92 -15.96
N PHE A 557 -7.57 -17.40 -15.61
CA PHE A 557 -7.83 -18.09 -14.35
C PHE A 557 -7.49 -19.58 -14.41
N ALA A 558 -7.21 -20.12 -15.59
CA ALA A 558 -6.82 -21.52 -15.72
C ALA A 558 -5.42 -21.72 -15.13
N VAL A 559 -5.22 -22.89 -14.54
CA VAL A 559 -3.89 -23.37 -14.17
C VAL A 559 -3.40 -24.23 -15.32
N HIS A 560 -2.17 -23.99 -15.78
CA HIS A 560 -1.51 -24.79 -16.82
C HIS A 560 -0.42 -25.66 -16.19
N PRO A 561 -0.80 -26.71 -15.42
CA PRO A 561 0.15 -27.43 -14.61
C PRO A 561 1.14 -28.21 -15.48
N VAL A 562 2.40 -28.20 -15.07
CA VAL A 562 3.45 -28.98 -15.71
C VAL A 562 3.67 -30.22 -14.84
N ASP A 563 3.23 -31.40 -15.30
CA ASP A 563 3.38 -32.68 -14.57
C ASP A 563 4.45 -33.60 -15.15
N ASP A 564 5.19 -34.26 -14.25
CA ASP A 564 6.05 -35.40 -14.58
C ASP A 564 5.23 -36.68 -14.36
N PRO A 565 4.82 -37.40 -15.42
CA PRO A 565 4.00 -38.60 -15.28
C PRO A 565 4.72 -39.77 -14.59
N ASP A 566 6.05 -39.78 -14.59
CA ASP A 566 6.86 -40.84 -14.01
C ASP A 566 7.10 -40.63 -12.51
N TYR A 567 7.07 -39.39 -12.04
CA TYR A 567 7.19 -39.10 -10.61
C TYR A 567 6.09 -39.76 -9.77
N ARG A 568 6.47 -40.45 -8.69
CA ARG A 568 5.54 -41.11 -7.77
C ARG A 568 5.40 -40.26 -6.50
N VAL A 569 4.26 -39.60 -6.36
CA VAL A 569 3.93 -38.80 -5.17
C VAL A 569 3.87 -39.69 -3.93
N ASN A 570 4.69 -39.36 -2.94
CA ASN A 570 4.60 -39.97 -1.62
C ASN A 570 3.49 -39.30 -0.81
N ARG A 571 2.36 -39.99 -0.65
CA ARG A 571 1.21 -39.44 0.09
C ARG A 571 1.46 -39.29 1.58
N ALA A 572 2.37 -40.08 2.16
CA ALA A 572 2.62 -40.06 3.60
C ALA A 572 3.29 -38.76 4.06
N THR A 573 3.97 -38.04 3.17
CA THR A 573 4.73 -36.83 3.48
C THR A 573 4.02 -35.53 3.08
N LEU A 574 2.83 -35.60 2.47
CA LEU A 574 2.15 -34.41 1.95
C LEU A 574 1.74 -33.41 3.03
N ALA A 575 1.29 -33.87 4.20
CA ALA A 575 0.91 -32.99 5.29
C ALA A 575 2.10 -32.20 5.85
N GLU A 576 3.26 -32.87 5.95
CA GLU A 576 4.50 -32.23 6.39
C GLU A 576 5.03 -31.26 5.33
N GLY A 577 5.05 -31.67 4.05
CA GLY A 577 5.43 -30.79 2.94
C GLY A 577 4.53 -29.57 2.79
N ARG A 578 3.21 -29.71 3.01
CA ARG A 578 2.28 -28.58 3.09
C ARG A 578 2.68 -27.62 4.21
N THR A 579 2.97 -28.13 5.40
CA THR A 579 3.42 -27.31 6.54
C THR A 579 4.69 -26.53 6.20
N VAL A 580 5.72 -27.20 5.66
CA VAL A 580 6.97 -26.52 5.25
C VAL A 580 6.68 -25.45 4.19
N PHE A 581 5.82 -25.75 3.22
CA PHE A 581 5.44 -24.81 2.17
C PHE A 581 4.71 -23.58 2.73
N THR A 582 3.74 -23.76 3.62
CA THR A 582 2.98 -22.67 4.23
C THR A 582 3.90 -21.66 4.93
N TRP A 583 4.90 -22.14 5.67
CA TRP A 583 5.77 -21.27 6.45
C TRP A 583 6.89 -20.60 5.65
N ASN A 584 7.25 -21.13 4.47
CA ASN A 584 8.42 -20.66 3.72
C ASN A 584 8.08 -20.09 2.33
N CYS A 585 6.96 -20.48 1.74
CA CYS A 585 6.69 -20.24 0.32
C CYS A 585 5.34 -19.55 0.06
N ALA A 586 4.33 -19.81 0.89
CA ALA A 586 2.95 -19.41 0.61
C ALA A 586 2.75 -17.89 0.49
N ILE A 587 3.53 -17.08 1.23
CA ILE A 587 3.46 -15.62 1.13
C ILE A 587 3.73 -15.12 -0.30
N CYS A 588 4.62 -15.78 -1.05
CA CYS A 588 4.99 -15.39 -2.40
C CYS A 588 4.30 -16.22 -3.49
N HIS A 589 4.15 -17.53 -3.26
CA HIS A 589 3.64 -18.49 -4.24
C HIS A 589 2.18 -18.87 -4.02
N GLY A 590 1.51 -18.21 -3.07
CA GLY A 590 0.12 -18.42 -2.69
C GLY A 590 -0.12 -19.67 -1.84
N VAL A 591 -1.24 -19.69 -1.12
CA VAL A 591 -1.62 -20.79 -0.22
C VAL A 591 -1.81 -22.08 -1.02
N ASP A 592 -1.30 -23.21 -0.51
CA ASP A 592 -1.37 -24.50 -1.20
C ASP A 592 -0.82 -24.50 -2.65
N ALA A 593 0.17 -23.65 -2.90
CA ALA A 593 0.76 -23.38 -4.20
C ALA A 593 -0.23 -22.84 -5.25
N VAL A 594 -1.30 -22.18 -4.80
CA VAL A 594 -2.27 -21.47 -5.65
C VAL A 594 -1.88 -20.00 -5.68
N SER A 595 -1.09 -19.59 -6.68
CA SER A 595 -0.64 -18.21 -6.81
C SER A 595 -1.73 -17.32 -7.40
N SER A 596 -1.86 -16.11 -6.86
CA SER A 596 -2.68 -15.01 -7.43
C SER A 596 -2.02 -14.34 -8.65
N GLY A 597 -0.85 -14.84 -9.08
CA GLY A 597 0.00 -14.24 -10.11
C GLY A 597 1.02 -13.24 -9.59
N PHE A 598 1.10 -13.05 -8.27
CA PHE A 598 1.98 -12.11 -7.60
C PHE A 598 2.33 -12.57 -6.17
N PRO A 599 3.50 -12.20 -5.60
CA PRO A 599 4.68 -11.61 -6.23
C PRO A 599 5.51 -12.62 -7.02
N ALA A 600 5.13 -13.89 -7.03
CA ALA A 600 5.93 -14.96 -7.60
C ALA A 600 5.08 -15.91 -8.47
N PRO A 601 5.70 -16.70 -9.36
CA PRO A 601 4.97 -17.58 -10.25
C PRO A 601 4.22 -18.68 -9.50
N ASP A 602 3.19 -19.22 -10.13
CA ASP A 602 2.51 -20.42 -9.67
C ASP A 602 3.45 -21.64 -9.80
N LEU A 603 3.82 -22.25 -8.67
CA LEU A 603 4.78 -23.36 -8.71
C LEU A 603 4.20 -24.62 -9.37
N ARG A 604 2.89 -24.73 -9.53
CA ARG A 604 2.26 -25.84 -10.26
C ARG A 604 2.53 -25.79 -11.76
N GLU A 605 2.81 -24.59 -12.28
CA GLU A 605 3.12 -24.33 -13.69
C GLU A 605 4.65 -24.25 -13.94
N SER A 606 5.46 -24.49 -12.91
CA SER A 606 6.91 -24.31 -12.99
C SER A 606 7.61 -25.51 -13.62
N ALA A 607 8.24 -25.29 -14.78
CA ALA A 607 9.13 -26.28 -15.40
C ALA A 607 10.40 -26.54 -14.56
N LEU A 608 10.88 -25.55 -13.80
CA LEU A 608 12.00 -25.73 -12.86
C LEU A 608 11.66 -26.76 -11.77
N ALA A 609 10.40 -26.81 -11.35
CA ALA A 609 9.91 -27.79 -10.38
C ALA A 609 9.69 -29.20 -10.98
N LEU A 610 10.20 -29.49 -12.18
CA LEU A 610 10.33 -30.86 -12.71
C LEU A 610 11.66 -31.52 -12.35
N SER A 611 12.67 -30.72 -11.99
CA SER A 611 14.00 -31.19 -11.61
C SER A 611 14.19 -30.98 -10.13
N ARG A 612 14.28 -32.06 -9.34
CA ARG A 612 14.62 -31.98 -7.91
C ARG A 612 15.91 -31.17 -7.75
N GLU A 613 16.95 -31.54 -8.49
CA GLU A 613 18.27 -30.92 -8.37
C GLU A 613 18.20 -29.41 -8.60
N ASP A 614 17.58 -28.96 -9.69
CA ASP A 614 17.50 -27.52 -10.01
C ASP A 614 16.61 -26.78 -9.01
N PHE A 615 15.53 -27.41 -8.53
CA PHE A 615 14.71 -26.87 -7.44
C PHE A 615 15.54 -26.64 -6.17
N GLY A 616 16.37 -27.61 -5.79
CA GLY A 616 17.29 -27.49 -4.66
C GLY A 616 18.33 -26.36 -4.84
N LYS A 617 18.90 -26.22 -6.04
CA LYS A 617 19.84 -25.13 -6.36
C LYS A 617 19.18 -23.75 -6.28
N VAL A 618 17.92 -23.61 -6.72
CA VAL A 618 17.18 -22.35 -6.57
C VAL A 618 17.05 -21.97 -5.09
N LEU A 619 16.72 -22.92 -4.22
CA LEU A 619 16.55 -22.67 -2.79
C LEU A 619 17.86 -22.39 -2.05
N HIS A 620 18.94 -23.12 -2.33
CA HIS A 620 20.18 -23.01 -1.56
C HIS A 620 21.25 -22.12 -2.21
N GLU A 621 21.45 -22.21 -3.52
CA GLU A 621 22.50 -21.48 -4.23
C GLU A 621 22.05 -20.06 -4.66
N GLY A 622 20.73 -19.84 -4.71
CA GLY A 622 20.13 -18.54 -5.01
C GLY A 622 20.24 -18.15 -6.48
N LEU A 623 20.04 -19.12 -7.39
CA LEU A 623 20.06 -18.90 -8.85
C LEU A 623 19.12 -17.77 -9.30
N LEU A 624 18.07 -17.49 -8.54
CA LEU A 624 17.05 -16.50 -8.85
C LEU A 624 17.03 -15.31 -7.86
N VAL A 625 18.07 -15.11 -7.04
CA VAL A 625 18.09 -14.05 -6.01
C VAL A 625 17.96 -12.64 -6.59
N LYS A 626 18.58 -12.39 -7.76
CA LYS A 626 18.44 -11.11 -8.49
C LYS A 626 17.03 -10.87 -9.03
N ARG A 627 16.20 -11.91 -9.11
CA ARG A 627 14.77 -11.82 -9.46
C ARG A 627 13.89 -11.85 -8.21
N GLY A 628 14.48 -11.68 -7.04
CA GLY A 628 13.82 -11.63 -5.75
C GLY A 628 13.38 -12.97 -5.16
N MET A 629 13.87 -14.11 -5.67
CA MET A 629 13.70 -15.39 -4.99
C MET A 629 14.78 -15.57 -3.92
N PRO A 630 14.46 -15.47 -2.63
CA PRO A 630 15.45 -15.50 -1.57
C PRO A 630 16.07 -16.89 -1.39
N ARG A 631 17.24 -16.94 -0.75
CA ARG A 631 17.88 -18.19 -0.32
C ARG A 631 17.27 -18.73 0.96
N PHE A 632 17.11 -20.03 1.03
CA PHE A 632 16.62 -20.77 2.20
C PHE A 632 17.73 -21.68 2.75
N GLU A 633 18.82 -21.05 3.21
CA GLU A 633 20.05 -21.74 3.66
C GLU A 633 19.83 -22.68 4.86
N THR A 634 18.76 -22.47 5.61
CA THR A 634 18.40 -23.26 6.79
C THR A 634 17.50 -24.46 6.48
N LEU A 635 16.96 -24.59 5.26
CA LEU A 635 16.15 -25.75 4.90
C LEU A 635 17.05 -26.99 4.75
N THR A 636 16.64 -28.09 5.39
CA THR A 636 17.33 -29.36 5.22
C THR A 636 17.01 -29.99 3.88
N GLN A 637 17.84 -30.94 3.41
CA GLN A 637 17.55 -31.68 2.17
C GLN A 637 16.20 -32.42 2.24
N ASP A 638 15.86 -32.97 3.40
CA ASP A 638 14.56 -33.61 3.65
C ASP A 638 13.41 -32.60 3.49
N GLN A 639 13.56 -31.38 4.04
CA GLN A 639 12.55 -30.33 3.87
C GLN A 639 12.40 -29.90 2.40
N VAL A 640 13.50 -29.83 1.65
CA VAL A 640 13.45 -29.59 0.20
C VAL A 640 12.72 -30.74 -0.52
N ASP A 641 12.94 -32.00 -0.14
CA ASP A 641 12.20 -33.15 -0.68
C ASP A 641 10.70 -33.12 -0.35
N LEU A 642 10.36 -32.73 0.88
CA LEU A 642 8.97 -32.52 1.31
C LEU A 642 8.27 -31.45 0.47
N LEU A 643 8.92 -30.30 0.28
CA LEU A 643 8.43 -29.21 -0.57
C LEU A 643 8.24 -29.66 -2.02
N TYR A 644 9.26 -30.32 -2.58
CA TYR A 644 9.23 -30.82 -3.95
C TYR A 644 8.06 -31.80 -4.16
N ASN A 645 7.93 -32.80 -3.29
CA ASN A 645 6.84 -33.78 -3.35
C ASN A 645 5.46 -33.12 -3.21
N PHE A 646 5.32 -32.13 -2.32
CA PHE A 646 4.08 -31.36 -2.16
C PHE A 646 3.72 -30.62 -3.44
N ILE A 647 4.63 -29.82 -4.01
CA ILE A 647 4.41 -29.06 -5.25
C ILE A 647 4.04 -30.01 -6.40
N ARG A 648 4.75 -31.14 -6.54
CA ARG A 648 4.43 -32.15 -7.56
C ARG A 648 3.03 -32.73 -7.41
N SER A 649 2.58 -33.00 -6.18
CA SER A 649 1.21 -33.46 -5.93
C SER A 649 0.18 -32.42 -6.36
N ARG A 650 0.40 -31.15 -6.01
CA ARG A 650 -0.51 -30.04 -6.35
C ARG A 650 -0.64 -29.82 -7.85
N ALA A 651 0.47 -29.88 -8.59
CA ALA A 651 0.45 -29.80 -10.04
C ALA A 651 -0.34 -30.96 -10.68
N ARG A 652 -0.13 -32.20 -10.23
CA ARG A 652 -0.88 -33.37 -10.72
C ARG A 652 -2.38 -33.29 -10.43
N GLU A 653 -2.74 -32.82 -9.24
CA GLU A 653 -4.14 -32.60 -8.86
C GLU A 653 -4.81 -31.55 -9.74
N ALA A 654 -4.12 -30.45 -10.05
CA ALA A 654 -4.61 -29.42 -10.95
C ALA A 654 -4.86 -29.96 -12.37
N GLY A 655 -3.95 -30.80 -12.90
CA GLY A 655 -4.09 -31.37 -14.24
C GLY A 655 -5.29 -32.30 -14.40
N ARG A 656 -5.68 -32.99 -13.32
CA ARG A 656 -6.87 -33.86 -13.32
C ARG A 656 -8.19 -33.09 -13.30
N LYS A 657 -8.22 -31.91 -12.67
CA LYS A 657 -9.44 -31.07 -12.62
C LYS A 657 -9.75 -30.40 -13.97
N GLY A 658 -8.76 -30.26 -14.85
CA GLY A 658 -8.91 -29.71 -16.20
C GLY A 658 -9.18 -30.75 -17.30
N ALA A 659 -9.16 -32.05 -16.99
CA ALA A 659 -9.51 -33.10 -17.94
C ALA A 659 -11.05 -33.24 -18.05
N PRO A 660 -11.64 -33.34 -19.26
CA PRO A 660 -13.04 -33.72 -19.38
C PRO A 660 -13.25 -35.07 -18.66
N PRO A 661 -14.40 -35.30 -18.01
CA PRO A 661 -14.67 -36.56 -17.33
C PRO A 661 -14.49 -37.72 -18.31
N ALA A 662 -13.68 -38.70 -17.93
CA ALA A 662 -13.39 -39.90 -18.70
C ALA A 662 -14.61 -40.83 -18.80
#